data_AF-A0A944BRK5-F1
#
_entry.id   AF-A0A944BRK5-F1
#
_cell.length_a   1.000
_cell.length_b   1.000
_cell.length_c   1.000
_cell.angle_alpha   90.00
_cell.angle_beta   90.00
_cell.angle_gamma   90.00
#
_symmetry.space_group_name_H-M   'P 1'
#
loop_
_entity.id
_entity.type
_entity.pdbx_description
1 polymer ?
#
loop_
_entity_poly.entity_id
_entity_poly.type
_entity_poly.pdbx_seq_one_letter_code
_entity_poly.pdbx_strand_id
1 'polypeptide(L)'
;MRDRRVRLWIWLSVIGIGIFVYFCQHPIRIKQEAKISQGVAMTLDSTSDYLVVVDEMAPNATPESFMEMSFSYAWINTFQQEIGPVSVIGAQQFPQADLSGFKLVVLTRSVSERGDWVPKIRSYLERGGNVVLEMPGAKLRALASADGKGGLRKPQTVTYAHGLMPEFQKALSAIKLSEMTQIIGSAGPLDDSQTWMTIDGVPVIYTKHYSAGNVITVDFDYGMLLTSLQQGRPLDDLTIRNMRGTAQIETEDLAKLDVPDMPIADILERFIVYGVVGHSVAIASFWPFFDSMNGAIVVTHDEGGMGDAALWTSQYEATFQASSTLFARVPLQMTEYGVGLTDKTHTELGLSFELNADDKSSAQEPMGWFKFSPIWRTYNVDQQTQQLRQWMPTGSQLISSQAKDGIWTPEYTRAFRMIAAAGFRNDASYRAPKDVPGYVFGSGFPFVPLDVNGRIFNILEYPVVFSSLQTQEEREFFEAIVAASAKQTHEVITVSFSPQRYTTHPDYEIFETWQEAYRIASEHKHWITSISNYFRFSRARFTGELRSRSTDLKIGNKTSHLLRIELLAPENGMSISVPKTLRTRSFSEARRGLQRVKEDVILPEVIQTSAVSVMGYERMIIPLQRGFNAIDVVYE
;
A
#
# COMPACT_ATOMS: atom_id res chain seq x y z
N MET A 1 -54.11 -27.41 52.11
CA MET A 1 -52.66 -27.10 51.95
C MET A 1 -51.98 -27.87 50.81
N ARG A 2 -52.25 -29.17 50.62
CA ARG A 2 -51.63 -30.01 49.58
C ARG A 2 -51.91 -29.53 48.13
N ASP A 3 -53.14 -29.12 47.84
CA ASP A 3 -53.57 -28.63 46.51
C ASP A 3 -52.96 -27.26 46.12
N ARG A 4 -52.83 -26.34 47.08
CA ARG A 4 -52.11 -25.05 46.87
C ARG A 4 -50.63 -25.24 46.54
N ARG A 5 -49.96 -26.23 47.15
CA ARG A 5 -48.55 -26.54 46.85
C ARG A 5 -48.41 -27.14 45.46
N VAL A 6 -49.31 -28.03 45.05
CA VAL A 6 -49.30 -28.60 43.69
C VAL A 6 -49.52 -27.52 42.63
N ARG A 7 -50.49 -26.61 42.82
CA ARG A 7 -50.70 -25.48 41.89
C ARG A 7 -49.50 -24.55 41.83
N LEU A 8 -48.85 -24.25 42.96
CA LEU A 8 -47.63 -23.45 42.99
C LEU A 8 -46.50 -24.09 42.19
N TRP A 9 -46.29 -25.41 42.35
CA TRP A 9 -45.30 -26.15 41.58
C TRP A 9 -45.61 -26.15 40.08
N ILE A 10 -46.87 -26.34 39.68
CA ILE A 10 -47.28 -26.27 38.28
C ILE A 10 -47.01 -24.87 37.69
N TRP A 11 -47.37 -23.80 38.39
CA TRP A 11 -47.11 -22.44 37.94
C TRP A 11 -45.61 -22.13 37.85
N LEU A 12 -44.81 -22.59 38.81
CA LEU A 12 -43.36 -22.47 38.76
C LEU A 12 -42.75 -23.25 37.58
N SER A 13 -43.28 -24.44 37.27
CA SER A 13 -42.85 -25.20 36.09
C SER A 13 -43.23 -24.51 34.78
N VAL A 14 -44.44 -23.95 34.68
CA VAL A 14 -44.86 -23.18 33.49
C VAL A 14 -43.99 -21.94 33.29
N ILE A 15 -43.72 -21.20 34.35
CA ILE A 15 -42.82 -20.04 34.31
C ILE A 15 -41.39 -20.47 33.93
N GLY A 16 -40.88 -21.56 34.52
CA GLY A 16 -39.56 -22.11 34.21
C GLY A 16 -39.42 -22.54 32.74
N ILE A 17 -40.44 -23.21 32.18
CA ILE A 17 -40.48 -23.59 30.76
C ILE A 17 -40.58 -22.34 29.89
N GLY A 18 -41.39 -21.35 30.28
CA GLY A 18 -41.51 -20.07 29.57
C GLY A 18 -40.17 -19.33 29.50
N ILE A 19 -39.46 -19.24 30.63
CA ILE A 19 -38.11 -18.64 30.71
C ILE A 19 -37.11 -19.44 29.86
N PHE A 20 -37.16 -20.77 29.92
CA PHE A 20 -36.29 -21.63 29.11
C PHE A 20 -36.48 -21.40 27.62
N VAL A 21 -37.73 -21.42 27.14
CA VAL A 21 -38.05 -21.19 25.72
C VAL A 21 -37.66 -19.77 25.31
N TYR A 22 -37.93 -18.77 26.16
CA TYR A 22 -37.56 -17.39 25.91
C TYR A 22 -36.04 -17.23 25.69
N PHE A 23 -35.20 -17.75 26.59
CA PHE A 23 -33.74 -17.64 26.43
C PHE A 23 -33.15 -18.52 25.33
N CYS A 24 -33.80 -19.62 24.96
CA CYS A 24 -33.41 -20.39 23.77
C CYS A 24 -33.69 -19.63 22.46
N GLN A 25 -34.73 -18.79 22.42
CA GLN A 25 -35.08 -17.97 21.25
C GLN A 25 -34.39 -16.59 21.27
N HIS A 26 -34.10 -16.08 22.45
CA HIS A 26 -33.52 -14.77 22.72
C HIS A 26 -32.30 -14.90 23.65
N PRO A 27 -31.21 -15.53 23.18
CA PRO A 27 -30.00 -15.62 23.98
C PRO A 27 -29.43 -14.23 24.24
N ILE A 28 -28.89 -14.03 25.45
CA ILE A 28 -28.13 -12.84 25.81
C ILE A 28 -26.83 -12.86 25.01
N ARG A 29 -26.62 -11.86 24.16
CA ARG A 29 -25.39 -11.73 23.38
C ARG A 29 -24.36 -10.91 24.13
N ILE A 30 -23.16 -11.45 24.27
CA ILE A 30 -22.03 -10.77 24.93
C ILE A 30 -20.92 -10.57 23.90
N LYS A 31 -20.46 -9.33 23.78
CA LYS A 31 -19.31 -8.99 22.92
C LYS A 31 -18.03 -9.48 23.58
N GLN A 32 -17.19 -10.20 22.83
CA GLN A 32 -15.88 -10.55 23.30
C GLN A 32 -14.90 -9.40 23.09
N GLU A 33 -14.03 -9.17 24.08
CA GLU A 33 -12.93 -8.22 23.90
C GLU A 33 -12.02 -8.66 22.75
N ALA A 34 -11.70 -7.71 21.89
CA ALA A 34 -10.79 -7.93 20.79
C ALA A 34 -9.35 -7.96 21.30
N LYS A 35 -8.57 -8.94 20.84
CA LYS A 35 -7.11 -8.86 20.93
C LYS A 35 -6.62 -7.78 19.98
N ILE A 36 -5.66 -6.98 20.43
CA ILE A 36 -5.09 -5.88 19.65
C ILE A 36 -3.56 -5.94 19.71
N SER A 37 -2.92 -5.61 18.60
CA SER A 37 -1.46 -5.44 18.49
C SER A 37 -1.18 -4.06 17.93
N GLN A 38 -0.33 -3.28 18.60
CA GLN A 38 0.07 -1.96 18.13
C GLN A 38 1.03 -2.06 16.92
N GLY A 39 1.17 -0.94 16.21
CA GLY A 39 2.24 -0.79 15.22
C GLY A 39 3.63 -0.91 15.85
N VAL A 40 4.59 -1.39 15.06
CA VAL A 40 5.96 -1.66 15.49
C VAL A 40 6.95 -0.74 14.77
N ALA A 41 8.03 -0.37 15.47
CA ALA A 41 9.15 0.28 14.82
C ALA A 41 9.77 -0.69 13.80
N MET A 42 10.18 -0.15 12.65
CA MET A 42 10.79 -0.94 11.59
C MET A 42 12.19 -0.42 11.31
N THR A 43 13.17 -1.30 11.51
CA THR A 43 14.52 -1.17 11.00
C THR A 43 14.65 -2.15 9.83
N LEU A 44 15.14 -1.67 8.68
CA LEU A 44 15.41 -2.49 7.50
C LEU A 44 16.89 -2.37 7.16
N ASP A 45 17.64 -3.46 7.37
CA ASP A 45 19.02 -3.56 6.90
C ASP A 45 19.00 -4.27 5.55
N SER A 46 18.88 -3.49 4.47
CA SER A 46 18.77 -4.00 3.10
C SER A 46 19.85 -3.40 2.22
N THR A 47 20.50 -4.21 1.39
CA THR A 47 21.43 -3.72 0.37
C THR A 47 20.67 -2.84 -0.63
N SER A 48 20.72 -1.52 -0.43
CA SER A 48 19.98 -0.52 -1.20
C SER A 48 20.82 0.74 -1.44
N ASP A 49 20.55 1.45 -2.52
CA ASP A 49 21.07 2.80 -2.79
C ASP A 49 20.40 3.89 -1.92
N TYR A 50 19.32 3.54 -1.19
CA TYR A 50 18.46 4.50 -0.49
C TYR A 50 18.41 4.21 1.01
N LEU A 51 18.60 5.25 1.81
CA LEU A 51 18.51 5.20 3.28
C LEU A 51 17.43 6.17 3.78
N VAL A 52 16.50 5.69 4.58
CA VAL A 52 15.54 6.52 5.32
C VAL A 52 15.91 6.52 6.80
N VAL A 53 15.92 7.70 7.41
CA VAL A 53 16.27 7.88 8.82
C VAL A 53 15.05 8.39 9.58
N VAL A 54 14.64 7.63 10.59
CA VAL A 54 13.46 7.91 11.42
C VAL A 54 13.87 7.94 12.89
N ASP A 55 13.29 8.83 13.69
CA ASP A 55 13.39 8.74 15.14
C ASP A 55 12.25 7.86 15.67
N GLU A 56 12.55 6.62 16.04
CA GLU A 56 11.58 5.63 16.52
C GLU A 56 10.97 6.01 17.89
N MET A 57 11.58 6.98 18.58
CA MET A 57 11.16 7.48 19.90
C MET A 57 10.37 8.79 19.79
N ALA A 58 10.39 9.46 18.63
CA ALA A 58 9.62 10.68 18.40
C ALA A 58 8.09 10.50 18.40
N PRO A 59 7.52 9.34 17.98
CA PRO A 59 6.07 9.21 18.00
C PRO A 59 5.49 9.23 19.42
N ASN A 60 4.42 10.02 19.62
CA ASN A 60 3.65 10.01 20.86
C ASN A 60 2.89 8.68 21.00
N ALA A 61 2.99 8.03 22.15
CA ALA A 61 2.23 6.80 22.42
C ALA A 61 0.71 7.02 22.38
N THR A 62 0.26 8.26 22.62
CA THR A 62 -1.15 8.68 22.67
C THR A 62 -1.26 10.12 22.15
N PRO A 63 -1.24 10.36 20.82
CA PRO A 63 -1.51 11.69 20.30
C PRO A 63 -2.95 12.13 20.63
N GLU A 64 -3.16 13.41 20.92
CA GLU A 64 -4.49 13.96 21.17
C GLU A 64 -5.19 14.31 19.86
N SER A 65 -4.43 14.51 18.78
CA SER A 65 -5.01 14.72 17.46
C SER A 65 -4.27 14.09 16.29
N PHE A 66 -4.96 13.98 15.15
CA PHE A 66 -4.37 13.49 13.89
C PHE A 66 -3.12 14.28 13.49
N MET A 67 -3.13 15.61 13.67
CA MET A 67 -1.99 16.47 13.33
C MET A 67 -0.75 16.24 14.23
N GLU A 68 -0.93 15.61 15.39
CA GLU A 68 0.15 15.31 16.34
C GLU A 68 0.75 13.91 16.14
N MET A 69 0.15 13.08 15.28
CA MET A 69 0.73 11.80 14.91
C MET A 69 2.08 12.01 14.20
N SER A 70 2.99 11.04 14.37
CA SER A 70 4.20 10.98 13.56
C SER A 70 3.92 10.22 12.27
N PHE A 71 4.25 10.84 11.13
CA PHE A 71 4.05 10.23 9.81
C PHE A 71 5.35 9.84 9.11
N SER A 72 6.49 9.90 9.81
CA SER A 72 7.82 9.71 9.22
C SER A 72 8.01 8.35 8.54
N TYR A 73 7.32 7.31 8.99
CA TYR A 73 7.39 5.98 8.37
C TYR A 73 6.65 5.89 7.02
N ALA A 74 5.83 6.87 6.64
CA ALA A 74 5.14 6.87 5.35
C ALA A 74 6.13 6.90 4.16
N TRP A 75 7.35 7.43 4.35
CA TRP A 75 8.42 7.33 3.35
C TRP A 75 8.77 5.89 2.94
N ILE A 76 8.51 4.90 3.81
CA ILE A 76 8.70 3.49 3.47
C ILE A 76 7.78 3.10 2.30
N ASN A 77 6.52 3.55 2.29
CA ASN A 77 5.57 3.25 1.21
C ASN A 77 6.12 3.75 -0.12
N THR A 78 6.52 5.02 -0.18
CA THR A 78 7.09 5.66 -1.38
C THR A 78 8.23 4.86 -1.98
N PHE A 79 9.21 4.45 -1.16
CA PHE A 79 10.36 3.72 -1.68
C PHE A 79 10.05 2.26 -1.97
N GLN A 80 9.22 1.58 -1.17
CA GLN A 80 8.86 0.19 -1.45
C GLN A 80 8.00 0.06 -2.70
N GLN A 81 7.02 0.94 -2.89
CA GLN A 81 6.13 0.96 -4.05
C GLN A 81 6.91 1.32 -5.32
N GLU A 82 7.71 2.38 -5.31
CA GLU A 82 8.37 2.86 -6.54
C GLU A 82 9.74 2.23 -6.82
N ILE A 83 10.48 1.82 -5.79
CA ILE A 83 11.86 1.32 -5.94
C ILE A 83 11.98 -0.17 -5.64
N GLY A 84 11.41 -0.61 -4.51
CA GLY A 84 11.59 -1.94 -3.95
C GLY A 84 12.42 -1.90 -2.67
N PRO A 85 13.73 -2.21 -2.70
CA PRO A 85 14.54 -2.26 -1.49
C PRO A 85 14.94 -0.89 -0.97
N VAL A 86 14.79 -0.68 0.35
CA VAL A 86 15.19 0.53 1.06
C VAL A 86 15.78 0.16 2.42
N SER A 87 16.87 0.82 2.81
CA SER A 87 17.40 0.75 4.17
C SER A 87 16.67 1.72 5.08
N VAL A 88 16.32 1.30 6.29
CA VAL A 88 15.69 2.15 7.31
C VAL A 88 16.44 2.00 8.62
N ILE A 89 16.94 3.10 9.16
CA ILE A 89 17.66 3.11 10.44
C ILE A 89 17.06 4.11 11.42
N GLY A 90 17.18 3.79 12.70
CA GLY A 90 16.79 4.67 13.79
C GLY A 90 17.76 5.83 14.00
N ALA A 91 17.26 6.94 14.55
CA ALA A 91 18.08 8.12 14.87
C ALA A 91 19.28 7.83 15.79
N GLN A 92 19.21 6.79 16.62
CA GLN A 92 20.34 6.37 17.48
C GLN A 92 21.48 5.71 16.69
N GLN A 93 21.17 5.07 15.56
CA GLN A 93 22.14 4.36 14.70
C GLN A 93 22.79 5.31 13.69
N PHE A 94 22.09 6.38 13.28
CA PHE A 94 22.56 7.31 12.25
C PHE A 94 23.96 7.89 12.50
N PRO A 95 24.37 8.32 13.72
CA PRO A 95 25.71 8.86 13.95
C PRO A 95 26.85 7.92 13.55
N GLN A 96 26.64 6.59 13.66
CA GLN A 96 27.64 5.57 13.34
C GLN A 96 27.48 4.95 11.94
N ALA A 97 26.37 5.22 11.24
CA ALA A 97 26.11 4.65 9.92
C ALA A 97 27.16 5.09 8.86
N ASP A 98 27.62 4.18 8.02
CA ASP A 98 28.43 4.57 6.85
C ASP A 98 27.50 5.03 5.71
N LEU A 99 27.67 6.29 5.29
CA LEU A 99 26.86 6.87 4.22
C LEU A 99 27.44 6.60 2.82
N SER A 100 28.64 6.02 2.72
CA SER A 100 29.33 5.81 1.44
C SER A 100 28.60 4.85 0.48
N GLY A 101 27.79 3.95 1.04
CA GLY A 101 27.01 2.96 0.29
C GLY A 101 25.70 3.49 -0.30
N PHE A 102 25.28 4.72 0.05
CA PHE A 102 23.97 5.27 -0.33
C PHE A 102 24.11 6.42 -1.34
N LYS A 103 23.24 6.43 -2.35
CA LYS A 103 23.08 7.55 -3.28
C LYS A 103 22.17 8.65 -2.73
N LEU A 104 21.21 8.26 -1.91
CA LEU A 104 20.22 9.14 -1.30
C LEU A 104 20.04 8.81 0.19
N VAL A 105 20.05 9.84 1.02
CA VAL A 105 19.67 9.75 2.43
C VAL A 105 18.45 10.66 2.66
N VAL A 106 17.37 10.11 3.18
CA VAL A 106 16.16 10.85 3.57
C VAL A 106 16.15 11.04 5.08
N LEU A 107 16.20 12.30 5.50
CA LEU A 107 15.99 12.70 6.88
C LEU A 107 14.54 13.16 7.03
N THR A 108 13.74 12.33 7.70
CA THR A 108 12.30 12.54 7.87
C THR A 108 11.99 13.65 8.88
N ARG A 109 10.72 14.10 8.95
CA ARG A 109 10.26 15.10 9.91
C ARG A 109 10.68 14.79 11.35
N SER A 110 10.64 13.52 11.76
CA SER A 110 10.99 13.09 13.13
C SER A 110 12.44 13.41 13.55
N VAL A 111 13.35 13.58 12.59
CA VAL A 111 14.77 13.91 12.83
C VAL A 111 15.15 15.32 12.38
N SER A 112 14.15 16.15 12.04
CA SER A 112 14.34 17.50 11.51
C SER A 112 15.12 18.46 12.43
N GLU A 113 15.12 18.22 13.74
CA GLU A 113 15.81 19.06 14.73
C GLU A 113 17.23 18.56 15.08
N ARG A 114 17.72 17.51 14.40
CA ARG A 114 19.04 16.89 14.64
C ARG A 114 20.21 17.69 14.06
N GLY A 115 20.36 18.91 14.55
CA GLY A 115 21.46 19.79 14.14
C GLY A 115 22.85 19.29 14.51
N ASP A 116 22.97 18.31 15.43
CA ASP A 116 24.20 17.60 15.74
C ASP A 116 24.75 16.80 14.54
N TRP A 117 23.93 16.51 13.53
CA TRP A 117 24.31 15.71 12.37
C TRP A 117 24.87 16.53 11.20
N VAL A 118 24.77 17.86 11.26
CA VAL A 118 25.22 18.78 10.19
C VAL A 118 26.64 18.47 9.68
N PRO A 119 27.66 18.22 10.53
CA PRO A 119 29.01 17.91 10.04
C PRO A 119 29.06 16.62 9.20
N LYS A 120 28.33 15.58 9.61
CA LYS A 120 28.28 14.29 8.90
C LYS A 120 27.58 14.43 7.55
N ILE A 121 26.45 15.13 7.53
CA ILE A 121 25.67 15.41 6.32
C ILE A 121 26.53 16.21 5.33
N ARG A 122 27.23 17.25 5.80
CA ARG A 122 28.14 18.04 4.98
C ARG A 122 29.22 17.17 4.32
N SER A 123 29.88 16.32 5.11
CA SER A 123 30.91 15.41 4.60
C SER A 123 30.37 14.44 3.53
N TYR A 124 29.11 14.01 3.66
CA TYR A 124 28.45 13.17 2.66
C TYR A 124 28.14 13.94 1.37
N LEU A 125 27.63 15.17 1.47
CA LEU A 125 27.37 16.04 0.32
C LEU A 125 28.67 16.42 -0.43
N GLU A 126 29.76 16.67 0.29
CA GLU A 126 31.08 16.95 -0.30
C GLU A 126 31.61 15.80 -1.17
N ARG A 127 31.20 14.56 -0.88
CA ARG A 127 31.53 13.36 -1.67
C ARG A 127 30.54 13.09 -2.82
N GLY A 128 29.55 13.95 -3.04
CA GLY A 128 28.55 13.78 -4.10
C GLY A 128 27.27 13.07 -3.67
N GLY A 129 27.07 12.90 -2.36
CA GLY A 129 25.82 12.35 -1.81
C GLY A 129 24.61 13.26 -2.04
N ASN A 130 23.41 12.71 -1.98
CA ASN A 130 22.16 13.46 -2.11
C ASN A 130 21.33 13.29 -0.84
N VAL A 131 20.77 14.37 -0.33
CA VAL A 131 19.99 14.34 0.91
C VAL A 131 18.62 14.95 0.69
N VAL A 132 17.57 14.25 1.13
CA VAL A 132 16.23 14.82 1.29
C VAL A 132 16.07 15.25 2.75
N LEU A 133 15.64 16.50 2.95
CA LEU A 133 15.31 17.05 4.26
C LEU A 133 13.81 17.35 4.31
N GLU A 134 13.06 16.56 5.06
CA GLU A 134 11.64 16.84 5.31
C GLU A 134 11.49 17.78 6.52
N MET A 135 10.80 18.89 6.30
CA MET A 135 10.52 19.94 7.28
C MET A 135 11.71 20.30 8.16
N PRO A 136 12.90 20.65 7.60
CA PRO A 136 14.10 20.81 8.41
C PRO A 136 13.97 21.93 9.45
N GLY A 137 14.41 21.62 10.68
CA GLY A 137 14.58 22.58 11.76
C GLY A 137 15.75 23.54 11.51
N ALA A 138 15.90 24.54 12.38
CA ALA A 138 16.77 25.70 12.10
C ALA A 138 18.22 25.35 11.71
N LYS A 139 18.82 24.37 12.39
CA LYS A 139 20.22 23.97 12.15
C LYS A 139 20.41 23.20 10.85
N LEU A 140 19.51 22.28 10.51
CA LEU A 140 19.55 21.56 9.23
C LEU A 140 19.17 22.48 8.07
N ARG A 141 18.19 23.37 8.28
CA ARG A 141 17.75 24.37 7.30
C ARG A 141 18.89 25.29 6.86
N ALA A 142 19.76 25.67 7.79
CA ALA A 142 20.93 26.51 7.51
C ALA A 142 21.95 25.88 6.53
N LEU A 143 21.85 24.59 6.19
CA LEU A 143 22.70 23.96 5.18
C LEU A 143 22.42 24.50 3.78
N ALA A 144 21.17 24.41 3.33
CA ALA A 144 20.80 24.68 1.95
C ALA A 144 19.29 24.87 1.73
N SER A 145 18.54 25.26 2.78
CA SER A 145 17.09 25.41 2.72
C SER A 145 16.68 26.89 2.86
N ALA A 146 15.50 27.25 2.36
CA ALA A 146 14.91 28.57 2.51
C ALA A 146 14.68 28.92 3.98
N ASP A 147 14.60 30.22 4.31
CA ASP A 147 14.69 30.71 5.69
C ASP A 147 13.54 30.29 6.63
N GLY A 148 12.43 29.78 6.09
CA GLY A 148 11.29 29.29 6.88
C GLY A 148 10.56 30.39 7.66
N LYS A 149 10.78 31.68 7.36
CA LYS A 149 10.20 32.80 8.12
C LYS A 149 8.68 32.93 8.02
N GLY A 150 8.05 32.25 7.07
CA GLY A 150 6.60 32.16 6.95
C GLY A 150 5.96 31.28 8.04
N GLY A 151 6.76 30.49 8.77
CA GLY A 151 6.30 29.64 9.87
C GLY A 151 5.40 28.48 9.41
N LEU A 152 4.93 27.72 10.40
CA LEU A 152 4.01 26.61 10.17
C LEU A 152 2.61 27.13 9.84
N ARG A 153 2.02 26.67 8.72
CA ARG A 153 0.64 27.02 8.35
C ARG A 153 -0.07 25.89 7.62
N LYS A 154 -1.41 25.93 7.62
CA LYS A 154 -2.27 25.03 6.84
C LYS A 154 -2.33 25.53 5.39
N PRO A 155 -1.84 24.75 4.41
CA PRO A 155 -1.91 25.14 3.00
C PRO A 155 -3.31 25.01 2.42
N GLN A 156 -3.55 25.53 1.21
CA GLN A 156 -4.81 25.30 0.50
C GLN A 156 -4.64 24.36 -0.69
N THR A 157 -3.71 24.66 -1.60
CA THR A 157 -3.60 23.92 -2.87
C THR A 157 -2.17 23.88 -3.41
N VAL A 158 -1.86 22.82 -4.15
CA VAL A 158 -0.66 22.76 -5.00
C VAL A 158 -0.83 23.73 -6.16
N THR A 159 0.05 24.73 -6.25
CA THR A 159 -0.04 25.75 -7.30
C THR A 159 0.80 25.42 -8.53
N TYR A 160 1.86 24.61 -8.38
CA TYR A 160 2.74 24.22 -9.49
C TYR A 160 3.63 23.03 -9.12
N ALA A 161 3.85 22.11 -10.06
CA ALA A 161 4.80 21.01 -10.01
C ALA A 161 5.58 20.93 -11.35
N HIS A 162 6.90 21.07 -11.29
CA HIS A 162 7.78 21.19 -12.45
C HIS A 162 7.95 19.87 -13.19
N GLY A 163 7.76 19.88 -14.52
CA GLY A 163 7.97 18.71 -15.37
C GLY A 163 6.85 17.66 -15.29
N LEU A 164 5.83 17.89 -14.46
CA LEU A 164 4.64 17.04 -14.38
C LEU A 164 3.70 17.32 -15.56
N MET A 165 3.08 16.27 -16.11
CA MET A 165 2.13 16.43 -17.23
C MET A 165 0.90 17.27 -16.81
N PRO A 166 0.27 18.03 -17.73
CA PRO A 166 -0.83 18.95 -17.41
C PRO A 166 -2.00 18.32 -16.67
N GLU A 167 -2.38 17.09 -17.04
CA GLU A 167 -3.45 16.32 -16.40
C GLU A 167 -3.17 16.03 -14.92
N PHE A 168 -1.94 15.61 -14.59
CA PHE A 168 -1.53 15.32 -13.22
C PHE A 168 -1.31 16.60 -12.41
N GLN A 169 -0.79 17.67 -13.03
CA GLN A 169 -0.74 18.99 -12.38
C GLN A 169 -2.15 19.46 -11.99
N LYS A 170 -3.11 19.34 -12.91
CA LYS A 170 -4.51 19.70 -12.65
C LYS A 170 -5.09 18.86 -11.51
N ALA A 171 -4.80 17.56 -11.50
CA ALA A 171 -5.25 16.65 -10.45
C ALA A 171 -4.68 17.04 -9.08
N LEU A 172 -3.36 17.29 -8.97
CA LEU A 172 -2.73 17.75 -7.74
C LEU A 172 -3.28 19.10 -7.24
N SER A 173 -3.60 20.01 -8.16
CA SER A 173 -4.12 21.35 -7.83
C SER A 173 -5.57 21.32 -7.31
N ALA A 174 -6.31 20.24 -7.58
CA ALA A 174 -7.70 20.10 -7.15
C ALA A 174 -7.83 19.59 -5.70
N ILE A 175 -6.75 19.09 -5.11
CA ILE A 175 -6.76 18.54 -3.74
C ILE A 175 -6.85 19.67 -2.73
N LYS A 176 -7.74 19.52 -1.73
CA LYS A 176 -7.83 20.42 -0.59
C LYS A 176 -6.81 20.05 0.50
N LEU A 177 -5.68 20.76 0.55
CA LEU A 177 -4.55 20.41 1.42
C LEU A 177 -4.70 20.85 2.89
N SER A 178 -5.63 21.75 3.21
CA SER A 178 -5.74 22.39 4.54
C SER A 178 -5.93 21.44 5.70
N GLU A 179 -6.40 20.25 5.36
CA GLU A 179 -6.66 19.16 6.28
C GLU A 179 -5.54 18.10 6.16
N MET A 180 -4.96 17.88 4.98
CA MET A 180 -4.06 16.74 4.76
C MET A 180 -2.59 16.98 5.14
N THR A 181 -2.14 18.23 5.32
CA THR A 181 -0.73 18.51 5.61
C THR A 181 -0.51 19.89 6.26
N GLN A 182 0.74 20.19 6.58
CA GLN A 182 1.24 21.48 7.05
C GLN A 182 2.47 21.87 6.26
N ILE A 183 2.66 23.17 6.01
CA ILE A 183 3.87 23.68 5.33
C ILE A 183 4.65 24.62 6.25
N ILE A 184 5.96 24.71 6.02
CA ILE A 184 6.83 25.76 6.54
C ILE A 184 7.01 26.78 5.41
N GLY A 185 6.36 27.93 5.51
CA GLY A 185 6.46 28.97 4.49
C GLY A 185 7.84 29.63 4.47
N SER A 186 8.35 29.99 3.29
CA SER A 186 9.49 30.90 3.14
C SER A 186 9.02 32.31 2.77
N ALA A 187 9.86 33.32 3.01
CA ALA A 187 9.59 34.69 2.55
C ALA A 187 9.78 34.88 1.03
N GLY A 188 10.41 33.91 0.37
CA GLY A 188 10.70 33.91 -1.07
C GLY A 188 11.44 32.64 -1.51
N PRO A 189 11.69 32.48 -2.81
CA PRO A 189 12.52 31.40 -3.32
C PRO A 189 13.95 31.52 -2.80
N LEU A 190 14.64 30.38 -2.66
CA LEU A 190 16.04 30.35 -2.27
C LEU A 190 16.93 30.60 -3.49
N ASP A 191 17.88 31.52 -3.36
CA ASP A 191 18.85 31.82 -4.42
C ASP A 191 19.64 30.56 -4.84
N ASP A 192 19.88 30.44 -6.15
CA ASP A 192 20.56 29.32 -6.79
C ASP A 192 19.94 27.94 -6.49
N SER A 193 18.61 27.90 -6.33
CA SER A 193 17.87 26.65 -6.17
C SER A 193 16.87 26.42 -7.32
N GLN A 194 16.66 25.16 -7.67
CA GLN A 194 15.61 24.75 -8.58
C GLN A 194 14.34 24.46 -7.78
N THR A 195 13.27 25.23 -8.02
CA THR A 195 11.96 24.93 -7.44
C THR A 195 11.27 23.84 -8.25
N TRP A 196 10.85 22.78 -7.56
CA TRP A 196 10.10 21.66 -8.12
C TRP A 196 8.62 21.76 -7.84
N MET A 197 8.22 22.18 -6.65
CA MET A 197 6.82 22.29 -6.28
C MET A 197 6.56 23.56 -5.48
N THR A 198 5.41 24.18 -5.74
CA THR A 198 4.89 25.29 -4.93
C THR A 198 3.49 24.95 -4.40
N ILE A 199 3.22 25.39 -3.17
CA ILE A 199 1.92 25.32 -2.51
C ILE A 199 1.55 26.75 -2.08
N ASP A 200 0.34 27.18 -2.44
CA ASP A 200 -0.12 28.56 -2.25
C ASP A 200 0.87 29.61 -2.79
N GLY A 201 1.54 29.30 -3.90
CA GLY A 201 2.56 30.15 -4.54
C GLY A 201 3.93 30.18 -3.84
N VAL A 202 4.11 29.44 -2.74
CA VAL A 202 5.37 29.37 -1.99
C VAL A 202 6.14 28.10 -2.38
N PRO A 203 7.46 28.15 -2.64
CA PRO A 203 8.27 26.96 -2.87
C PRO A 203 8.25 26.02 -1.67
N VAL A 204 7.90 24.77 -1.91
CA VAL A 204 7.85 23.73 -0.87
C VAL A 204 8.68 22.50 -1.20
N ILE A 205 9.00 22.28 -2.49
CA ILE A 205 10.03 21.32 -2.89
C ILE A 205 11.02 22.05 -3.77
N TYR A 206 12.29 22.04 -3.38
CA TYR A 206 13.35 22.66 -4.14
C TYR A 206 14.69 21.97 -3.89
N THR A 207 15.55 21.98 -4.90
CA THR A 207 16.89 21.40 -4.84
C THR A 207 17.93 22.50 -4.90
N LYS A 208 18.90 22.45 -3.99
CA LYS A 208 20.09 23.30 -4.02
C LYS A 208 21.34 22.45 -4.15
N HIS A 209 22.18 22.82 -5.10
CA HIS A 209 23.49 22.19 -5.26
C HIS A 209 24.39 22.57 -4.08
N TYR A 210 25.08 21.59 -3.49
CA TYR A 210 26.00 21.80 -2.38
C TYR A 210 27.28 21.00 -2.62
N SER A 211 28.38 21.70 -2.89
CA SER A 211 29.68 21.11 -3.22
C SER A 211 29.61 20.17 -4.43
N ALA A 212 29.63 18.84 -4.23
CA ALA A 212 29.51 17.86 -5.30
C ALA A 212 28.13 17.15 -5.30
N GLY A 213 27.33 17.38 -4.26
CA GLY A 213 26.06 16.72 -4.00
C GLY A 213 24.88 17.68 -4.07
N ASN A 214 23.70 17.21 -3.66
CA ASN A 214 22.47 18.00 -3.70
C ASN A 214 21.68 17.86 -2.40
N VAL A 215 21.07 18.97 -1.98
CA VAL A 215 20.09 19.00 -0.89
C VAL A 215 18.72 19.27 -1.49
N ILE A 216 17.80 18.33 -1.30
CA ILE A 216 16.39 18.44 -1.68
C ILE A 216 15.63 18.75 -0.40
N THR A 217 15.00 19.92 -0.33
CA THR A 217 14.16 20.29 0.82
C THR A 217 12.70 20.03 0.49
N VAL A 218 11.98 19.41 1.41
CA VAL A 218 10.53 19.21 1.39
C VAL A 218 9.95 19.97 2.59
N ASP A 219 9.51 21.20 2.36
CA ASP A 219 9.02 22.15 3.37
C ASP A 219 7.54 21.95 3.72
N PHE A 220 7.05 20.72 3.63
CA PHE A 220 5.73 20.32 4.11
C PHE A 220 5.78 18.92 4.72
N ASP A 221 4.77 18.56 5.50
CA ASP A 221 4.64 17.22 6.06
C ASP A 221 4.17 16.26 4.96
N TYR A 222 5.15 15.67 4.28
CA TYR A 222 4.92 14.76 3.18
C TYR A 222 4.30 13.47 3.68
N GLY A 223 4.81 12.93 4.78
CA GLY A 223 4.27 11.71 5.37
C GLY A 223 2.80 11.85 5.76
N MET A 224 2.40 12.99 6.30
CA MET A 224 1.01 13.28 6.65
C MET A 224 0.13 13.37 5.40
N LEU A 225 0.59 14.06 4.35
CA LEU A 225 -0.15 14.14 3.08
C LEU A 225 -0.37 12.75 2.49
N LEU A 226 0.69 11.95 2.41
CA LEU A 226 0.66 10.62 1.85
C LEU A 226 -0.27 9.69 2.65
N THR A 227 -0.15 9.70 3.99
CA THR A 227 -1.01 8.90 4.88
C THR A 227 -2.47 9.33 4.78
N SER A 228 -2.74 10.64 4.67
CA SER A 228 -4.11 11.14 4.50
C SER A 228 -4.72 10.64 3.20
N LEU A 229 -3.94 10.64 2.11
CA LEU A 229 -4.41 10.13 0.82
C LEU A 229 -4.67 8.61 0.91
N GLN A 230 -3.67 7.83 1.29
CA GLN A 230 -3.71 6.35 1.27
C GLN A 230 -4.64 5.75 2.34
N GLN A 231 -4.59 6.24 3.58
CA GLN A 231 -5.33 5.67 4.73
C GLN A 231 -6.61 6.46 5.07
N GLY A 232 -6.88 7.55 4.36
CA GLY A 232 -7.97 8.46 4.66
C GLY A 232 -7.71 9.30 5.91
N ARG A 233 -8.73 10.04 6.35
CA ARG A 233 -8.60 11.00 7.46
C ARG A 233 -9.67 10.79 8.53
N PRO A 234 -9.30 10.62 9.82
CA PRO A 234 -10.25 10.68 10.91
C PRO A 234 -10.62 12.13 11.26
N LEU A 235 -11.57 12.28 12.19
CA LEU A 235 -11.75 13.52 12.93
C LEU A 235 -10.50 13.83 13.77
N ASP A 236 -10.40 15.07 14.25
CA ASP A 236 -9.24 15.49 15.02
C ASP A 236 -9.07 14.66 16.30
N ASP A 237 -10.13 14.10 16.90
CA ASP A 237 -10.06 13.21 18.07
C ASP A 237 -9.75 11.73 17.74
N LEU A 238 -9.29 11.44 16.50
CA LEU A 238 -8.96 10.11 16.00
C LEU A 238 -10.15 9.15 15.90
N THR A 239 -11.38 9.67 15.97
CA THR A 239 -12.60 8.92 15.65
C THR A 239 -13.01 9.11 14.20
N ILE A 240 -13.78 8.18 13.66
CA ILE A 240 -14.29 8.26 12.28
C ILE A 240 -15.69 8.85 12.31
N ARG A 241 -15.94 9.82 11.42
CA ARG A 241 -17.26 10.43 11.28
C ARG A 241 -18.22 9.42 10.67
N ASN A 242 -19.34 9.14 11.33
CA ASN A 242 -20.43 8.39 10.73
C ASN A 242 -21.22 9.32 9.78
N MET A 243 -21.05 9.17 8.47
CA MET A 243 -21.70 10.04 7.49
C MET A 243 -23.15 9.64 7.19
N ARG A 244 -23.47 8.35 7.32
CA ARG A 244 -24.79 7.81 6.95
C ARG A 244 -25.83 7.94 8.06
N GLY A 245 -25.41 8.33 9.27
CA GLY A 245 -26.28 8.41 10.45
C GLY A 245 -26.81 7.05 10.89
N THR A 246 -26.17 5.96 10.46
CA THR A 246 -26.49 4.59 10.87
C THR A 246 -25.76 4.25 12.18
N ALA A 247 -25.95 3.05 12.72
CA ALA A 247 -25.18 2.59 13.87
C ALA A 247 -23.77 2.08 13.48
N GLN A 248 -23.47 1.96 12.18
CA GLN A 248 -22.25 1.34 11.66
C GLN A 248 -21.37 2.39 10.96
N ILE A 249 -20.07 2.24 11.13
CA ILE A 249 -19.05 3.04 10.42
C ILE A 249 -18.48 2.16 9.32
N GLU A 250 -18.26 2.73 8.15
CA GLU A 250 -17.72 2.02 6.98
C GLU A 250 -16.37 2.64 6.58
N THR A 251 -15.51 1.88 5.89
CA THR A 251 -14.20 2.40 5.45
C THR A 251 -14.34 3.58 4.48
N GLU A 252 -15.42 3.67 3.71
CA GLU A 252 -15.71 4.84 2.86
C GLU A 252 -15.89 6.15 3.65
N ASP A 253 -16.22 6.09 4.95
CA ASP A 253 -16.29 7.28 5.80
C ASP A 253 -14.91 7.95 5.96
N LEU A 254 -13.82 7.21 5.74
CA LEU A 254 -12.43 7.72 5.73
C LEU A 254 -12.01 8.32 4.37
N ALA A 255 -12.61 7.85 3.29
CA ALA A 255 -12.21 8.13 1.91
C ALA A 255 -12.70 9.48 1.37
N LYS A 256 -13.58 10.19 2.11
CA LYS A 256 -14.22 11.45 1.67
C LYS A 256 -13.30 12.67 1.71
N LEU A 257 -12.10 12.51 1.18
CA LEU A 257 -11.28 13.61 0.74
C LEU A 257 -11.82 14.03 -0.63
N ASP A 258 -12.11 15.32 -0.84
CA ASP A 258 -12.46 15.85 -2.17
C ASP A 258 -11.21 15.73 -3.07
N VAL A 259 -10.95 14.52 -3.58
CA VAL A 259 -9.84 14.19 -4.46
C VAL A 259 -10.38 13.82 -5.84
N PRO A 260 -9.69 14.23 -6.92
CA PRO A 260 -10.00 13.72 -8.24
C PRO A 260 -9.85 12.20 -8.30
N ASP A 261 -10.63 11.56 -9.16
CA ASP A 261 -10.55 10.13 -9.39
C ASP A 261 -9.31 9.76 -10.20
N MET A 262 -8.18 9.76 -9.50
CA MET A 262 -6.83 9.43 -9.97
C MET A 262 -6.03 8.88 -8.79
N PRO A 263 -4.96 8.09 -9.05
CA PRO A 263 -4.06 7.62 -8.00
C PRO A 263 -3.12 8.76 -7.53
N ILE A 264 -3.69 9.76 -6.86
CA ILE A 264 -3.02 10.99 -6.42
C ILE A 264 -1.78 10.75 -5.54
N ALA A 265 -1.84 9.81 -4.59
CA ALA A 265 -0.71 9.40 -3.76
C ALA A 265 0.43 8.90 -4.64
N ASP A 266 0.13 7.98 -5.56
CA ASP A 266 1.11 7.35 -6.44
C ASP A 266 1.69 8.39 -7.42
N ILE A 267 0.88 9.34 -7.90
CA ILE A 267 1.34 10.50 -8.68
C ILE A 267 2.34 11.35 -7.89
N LEU A 268 2.04 11.65 -6.62
CA LEU A 268 2.91 12.45 -5.76
C LEU A 268 4.23 11.73 -5.46
N GLU A 269 4.17 10.43 -5.15
CA GLU A 269 5.32 9.57 -4.90
C GLU A 269 6.25 9.53 -6.11
N ARG A 270 5.71 9.26 -7.29
CA ARG A 270 6.48 9.21 -8.54
C ARG A 270 7.02 10.57 -8.96
N PHE A 271 6.29 11.65 -8.69
CA PHE A 271 6.82 13.00 -8.89
C PHE A 271 8.06 13.22 -8.01
N ILE A 272 8.02 12.84 -6.73
CA ILE A 272 9.17 12.95 -5.82
C ILE A 272 10.31 12.03 -6.27
N VAL A 273 10.02 10.75 -6.53
CA VAL A 273 11.04 9.75 -6.89
C VAL A 273 11.62 10.06 -8.27
N TYR A 274 10.84 10.05 -9.35
CA TYR A 274 11.38 10.18 -10.70
C TYR A 274 11.60 11.62 -11.15
N GLY A 275 10.73 12.56 -10.72
CA GLY A 275 10.85 13.97 -11.10
C GLY A 275 11.92 14.69 -10.30
N VAL A 276 11.82 14.68 -8.97
CA VAL A 276 12.69 15.49 -8.09
C VAL A 276 14.02 14.79 -7.81
N VAL A 277 13.97 13.57 -7.25
CA VAL A 277 15.18 12.80 -6.93
C VAL A 277 15.86 12.33 -8.21
N GLY A 278 15.08 11.82 -9.18
CA GLY A 278 15.56 11.30 -10.46
C GLY A 278 16.29 12.33 -11.32
N HIS A 279 16.07 13.62 -11.09
CA HIS A 279 16.85 14.67 -11.72
C HIS A 279 18.31 14.71 -11.24
N SER A 280 18.54 14.40 -9.96
CA SER A 280 19.87 14.44 -9.33
C SER A 280 20.56 13.08 -9.31
N VAL A 281 19.77 12.00 -9.29
CA VAL A 281 20.23 10.63 -9.07
C VAL A 281 19.76 9.74 -10.22
N ALA A 282 20.66 8.93 -10.77
CA ALA A 282 20.26 7.86 -11.68
C ALA A 282 19.52 6.76 -10.89
N ILE A 283 18.19 6.72 -11.02
CA ILE A 283 17.32 5.78 -10.30
C ILE A 283 17.16 4.50 -11.10
N ALA A 284 17.78 3.43 -10.62
CA ALA A 284 17.36 2.06 -10.93
C ALA A 284 16.31 1.63 -9.88
N SER A 285 15.20 1.06 -10.34
CA SER A 285 14.14 0.50 -9.50
C SER A 285 13.73 -0.86 -10.00
N PHE A 286 13.26 -1.74 -9.13
CA PHE A 286 12.52 -2.90 -9.60
C PHE A 286 11.24 -2.43 -10.30
N TRP A 287 10.81 -3.15 -11.32
CA TRP A 287 9.49 -2.95 -11.91
C TRP A 287 8.43 -3.65 -11.04
N PRO A 288 7.26 -3.04 -10.77
CA PRO A 288 6.31 -3.58 -9.79
C PRO A 288 5.47 -4.75 -10.30
N PHE A 289 5.58 -5.13 -11.57
CA PHE A 289 4.73 -6.14 -12.18
C PHE A 289 5.52 -7.32 -12.74
N PHE A 290 4.96 -8.51 -12.53
CA PHE A 290 5.48 -9.77 -13.04
C PHE A 290 5.63 -9.73 -14.57
N ASP A 291 6.70 -10.33 -15.08
CA ASP A 291 7.02 -10.46 -16.51
C ASP A 291 6.99 -9.14 -17.29
N SER A 292 7.35 -8.03 -16.62
CA SER A 292 7.34 -6.69 -17.24
C SER A 292 5.98 -6.25 -17.77
N MET A 293 4.89 -6.76 -17.18
CA MET A 293 3.52 -6.34 -17.45
C MET A 293 3.32 -4.85 -17.15
N ASN A 294 2.33 -4.21 -17.75
CA ASN A 294 2.12 -2.77 -17.57
C ASN A 294 1.41 -2.41 -16.25
N GLY A 295 0.73 -3.38 -15.63
CA GLY A 295 -0.04 -3.20 -14.41
C GLY A 295 -0.49 -4.54 -13.83
N ALA A 296 -1.31 -4.52 -12.78
CA ALA A 296 -1.93 -5.72 -12.23
C ALA A 296 -3.41 -5.52 -11.94
N ILE A 297 -4.21 -6.56 -12.19
CA ILE A 297 -5.59 -6.66 -11.70
C ILE A 297 -5.59 -7.67 -10.55
N VAL A 298 -5.84 -7.19 -9.33
CA VAL A 298 -5.93 -8.04 -8.14
C VAL A 298 -7.40 -8.39 -7.91
N VAL A 299 -7.75 -9.66 -8.07
CA VAL A 299 -9.14 -10.09 -8.08
C VAL A 299 -9.55 -10.68 -6.73
N THR A 300 -10.66 -10.18 -6.19
CA THR A 300 -11.25 -10.64 -4.94
C THR A 300 -12.71 -11.07 -5.14
N HIS A 301 -13.13 -12.08 -4.38
CA HIS A 301 -14.50 -12.58 -4.33
C HIS A 301 -14.99 -12.67 -2.89
N ASP A 302 -16.26 -12.34 -2.62
CA ASP A 302 -16.92 -12.67 -1.33
C ASP A 302 -17.72 -13.97 -1.49
N GLU A 303 -17.52 -14.92 -0.58
CA GLU A 303 -18.23 -16.20 -0.59
C GLU A 303 -19.76 -16.04 -0.48
N GLY A 304 -20.24 -14.94 0.13
CA GLY A 304 -21.64 -14.53 0.10
C GLY A 304 -22.62 -15.51 0.77
N GLY A 305 -22.14 -16.49 1.54
CA GLY A 305 -22.95 -17.58 2.08
C GLY A 305 -23.35 -18.67 1.08
N MET A 306 -22.68 -18.75 -0.08
CA MET A 306 -22.96 -19.76 -1.11
C MET A 306 -22.31 -21.13 -0.87
N GLY A 307 -21.38 -21.24 0.08
CA GLY A 307 -20.54 -22.40 0.29
C GLY A 307 -19.71 -22.73 -0.96
N ASP A 308 -19.62 -24.03 -1.29
CA ASP A 308 -18.82 -24.53 -2.42
C ASP A 308 -19.21 -23.90 -3.77
N ALA A 309 -20.48 -23.47 -3.90
CA ALA A 309 -20.95 -22.86 -5.13
C ALA A 309 -20.22 -21.54 -5.44
N ALA A 310 -19.64 -20.83 -4.45
CA ALA A 310 -18.88 -19.60 -4.71
C ALA A 310 -17.68 -19.81 -5.66
N LEU A 311 -17.15 -21.03 -5.77
CA LEU A 311 -15.93 -21.34 -6.53
C LEU A 311 -16.12 -21.38 -8.05
N TRP A 312 -17.34 -21.22 -8.57
CA TRP A 312 -17.57 -21.22 -10.01
C TRP A 312 -16.77 -20.12 -10.73
N THR A 313 -16.61 -18.94 -10.10
CA THR A 313 -15.81 -17.83 -10.66
C THR A 313 -14.35 -18.23 -10.76
N SER A 314 -13.80 -18.80 -9.69
CA SER A 314 -12.43 -19.29 -9.61
C SER A 314 -12.13 -20.42 -10.60
N GLN A 315 -13.08 -21.34 -10.83
CA GLN A 315 -12.92 -22.39 -11.83
C GLN A 315 -12.82 -21.82 -13.24
N TYR A 316 -13.62 -20.80 -13.56
CA TYR A 316 -13.55 -20.13 -14.85
C TYR A 316 -12.25 -19.34 -15.00
N GLU A 317 -11.82 -18.60 -13.98
CA GLU A 317 -10.53 -17.88 -13.96
C GLU A 317 -9.32 -18.79 -14.23
N ALA A 318 -9.34 -19.99 -13.66
CA ALA A 318 -8.28 -20.98 -13.88
C ALA A 318 -8.15 -21.41 -15.36
N THR A 319 -9.22 -21.31 -16.17
CA THR A 319 -9.18 -21.70 -17.59
C THR A 319 -8.26 -20.82 -18.45
N PHE A 320 -7.93 -19.62 -17.98
CA PHE A 320 -7.00 -18.70 -18.64
C PHE A 320 -5.83 -18.29 -17.73
N GLN A 321 -5.45 -19.16 -16.78
CA GLN A 321 -4.30 -18.99 -15.88
C GLN A 321 -4.37 -17.76 -14.96
N ALA A 322 -5.57 -17.26 -14.67
CA ALA A 322 -5.77 -16.25 -13.63
C ALA A 322 -5.85 -16.89 -12.24
N SER A 323 -5.59 -16.07 -11.22
CA SER A 323 -5.80 -16.42 -9.81
C SER A 323 -6.56 -15.31 -9.11
N SER A 324 -7.24 -15.64 -8.01
CA SER A 324 -8.06 -14.71 -7.22
C SER A 324 -8.04 -15.06 -5.75
N THR A 325 -8.53 -14.15 -4.91
CA THR A 325 -8.71 -14.36 -3.48
C THR A 325 -10.20 -14.46 -3.15
N LEU A 326 -10.64 -15.60 -2.62
CA LEU A 326 -12.00 -15.81 -2.11
C LEU A 326 -12.02 -15.58 -0.60
N PHE A 327 -12.81 -14.61 -0.16
CA PHE A 327 -13.00 -14.31 1.26
C PHE A 327 -14.20 -15.06 1.82
N ALA A 328 -13.93 -16.03 2.70
CA ALA A 328 -14.93 -16.85 3.35
C ALA A 328 -15.31 -16.31 4.74
N ARG A 329 -16.56 -16.55 5.12
CA ARG A 329 -17.10 -16.15 6.43
C ARG A 329 -16.95 -17.28 7.45
N VAL A 330 -17.05 -16.92 8.72
CA VAL A 330 -17.24 -17.87 9.81
C VAL A 330 -18.65 -17.64 10.39
N PRO A 331 -19.45 -18.70 10.65
CA PRO A 331 -19.17 -20.11 10.39
C PRO A 331 -19.04 -20.42 8.89
N LEU A 332 -18.05 -21.26 8.55
CA LEU A 332 -17.74 -21.61 7.18
C LEU A 332 -18.91 -22.37 6.54
N GLN A 333 -19.35 -21.90 5.38
CA GLN A 333 -20.41 -22.56 4.59
C GLN A 333 -19.85 -23.54 3.54
N MET A 334 -18.53 -23.49 3.29
CA MET A 334 -17.84 -24.41 2.39
C MET A 334 -17.62 -25.77 3.06
N THR A 335 -17.67 -26.84 2.26
CA THR A 335 -17.31 -28.20 2.68
C THR A 335 -15.79 -28.41 2.59
N GLU A 336 -15.29 -29.50 3.17
CA GLU A 336 -13.88 -29.91 2.97
C GLU A 336 -13.51 -30.07 1.50
N TYR A 337 -14.47 -30.49 0.65
CA TYR A 337 -14.26 -30.59 -0.79
C TYR A 337 -14.08 -29.21 -1.42
N GLY A 338 -14.93 -28.24 -1.07
CA GLY A 338 -14.81 -26.86 -1.55
C GLY A 338 -13.49 -26.23 -1.13
N VAL A 339 -13.08 -26.40 0.13
CA VAL A 339 -11.77 -25.92 0.58
C VAL A 339 -10.63 -26.62 -0.18
N GLY A 340 -10.71 -27.94 -0.41
CA GLY A 340 -9.71 -28.63 -1.23
C GLY A 340 -9.71 -28.24 -2.71
N LEU A 341 -10.79 -27.63 -3.20
CA LEU A 341 -10.91 -27.16 -4.59
C LEU A 341 -10.20 -25.82 -4.79
N THR A 342 -10.04 -24.98 -3.76
CA THR A 342 -9.31 -23.70 -3.87
C THR A 342 -7.86 -23.92 -4.31
N ASP A 343 -7.21 -24.97 -3.81
CA ASP A 343 -5.84 -25.31 -4.21
C ASP A 343 -5.75 -25.70 -5.69
N LYS A 344 -6.77 -26.38 -6.22
CA LYS A 344 -6.81 -26.83 -7.63
C LYS A 344 -7.10 -25.69 -8.60
N THR A 345 -7.85 -24.68 -8.17
CA THR A 345 -8.18 -23.50 -8.97
C THR A 345 -7.20 -22.34 -8.77
N HIS A 346 -6.11 -22.56 -8.01
CA HIS A 346 -5.14 -21.53 -7.64
C HIS A 346 -5.79 -20.32 -6.95
N THR A 347 -6.85 -20.57 -6.18
CA THR A 347 -7.60 -19.57 -5.43
C THR A 347 -7.07 -19.48 -4.01
N GLU A 348 -6.75 -18.28 -3.58
CA GLU A 348 -6.43 -18.02 -2.19
C GLU A 348 -7.70 -17.97 -1.34
N LEU A 349 -7.70 -18.64 -0.18
CA LEU A 349 -8.75 -18.50 0.82
C LEU A 349 -8.36 -17.44 1.86
N GLY A 350 -9.15 -16.36 1.95
CA GLY A 350 -9.04 -15.29 2.95
C GLY A 350 -10.21 -15.28 3.94
N LEU A 351 -10.10 -14.48 5.01
CA LEU A 351 -11.18 -14.29 5.98
C LEU A 351 -11.98 -13.01 5.69
N SER A 352 -13.29 -13.13 5.47
CA SER A 352 -14.24 -12.01 5.58
C SER A 352 -14.66 -11.91 7.05
N PHE A 353 -14.02 -11.02 7.81
CA PHE A 353 -14.25 -10.92 9.26
C PHE A 353 -15.40 -9.99 9.59
N GLU A 354 -16.11 -10.32 10.67
CA GLU A 354 -17.22 -9.51 11.17
C GLU A 354 -16.84 -8.80 12.47
N LEU A 355 -17.14 -7.50 12.55
CA LEU A 355 -16.95 -6.69 13.76
C LEU A 355 -18.22 -6.51 14.60
N ASN A 356 -19.40 -6.81 14.04
CA ASN A 356 -20.67 -6.54 14.69
C ASN A 356 -21.16 -7.73 15.52
N ALA A 357 -21.28 -7.52 16.83
CA ALA A 357 -21.78 -8.58 17.71
C ALA A 357 -23.31 -8.77 17.71
N ASP A 358 -24.04 -7.83 17.09
CA ASP A 358 -25.50 -7.77 17.15
C ASP A 358 -26.18 -8.39 15.91
N ASP A 359 -25.39 -8.83 14.92
CA ASP A 359 -25.89 -9.56 13.76
C ASP A 359 -26.16 -11.03 14.15
N LYS A 360 -27.35 -11.52 13.80
CA LYS A 360 -27.74 -12.92 14.02
C LYS A 360 -26.92 -13.88 13.16
N SER A 361 -26.31 -13.38 12.09
CA SER A 361 -25.43 -14.17 11.21
C SER A 361 -23.99 -14.28 11.72
N SER A 362 -23.62 -13.51 12.75
CA SER A 362 -22.26 -13.54 13.29
C SER A 362 -21.92 -14.83 13.99
N ALA A 363 -20.68 -15.29 13.80
CA ALA A 363 -20.15 -16.46 14.48
C ALA A 363 -20.19 -16.28 16.00
N GLN A 364 -20.87 -17.22 16.66
CA GLN A 364 -21.17 -17.15 18.08
C GLN A 364 -20.84 -18.48 18.78
N GLU A 365 -20.29 -18.38 19.99
CA GLU A 365 -20.09 -19.48 20.91
C GLU A 365 -21.30 -19.60 21.84
N PRO A 366 -22.10 -20.67 21.77
CA PRO A 366 -23.18 -20.89 22.71
C PRO A 366 -22.61 -21.31 24.07
N MET A 367 -22.88 -20.53 25.11
CA MET A 367 -22.49 -20.79 26.49
C MET A 367 -23.69 -21.24 27.33
N GLY A 368 -23.54 -22.37 28.01
CA GLY A 368 -24.56 -22.88 28.93
C GLY A 368 -24.34 -24.34 29.33
N TRP A 369 -25.42 -24.99 29.76
CA TRP A 369 -25.38 -26.37 30.25
C TRP A 369 -26.31 -27.26 29.43
N PHE A 370 -25.79 -28.37 28.92
CA PHE A 370 -26.49 -29.31 28.04
C PHE A 370 -27.09 -28.60 26.80
N LYS A 371 -28.40 -28.67 26.59
CA LYS A 371 -29.12 -28.02 25.48
C LYS A 371 -29.60 -26.59 25.79
N PHE A 372 -29.29 -26.09 26.99
CA PHE A 372 -29.68 -24.74 27.41
C PHE A 372 -28.47 -23.81 27.32
N SER A 373 -28.41 -23.02 26.25
CA SER A 373 -27.34 -22.05 26.02
C SER A 373 -27.91 -20.62 25.99
N PRO A 374 -28.23 -20.04 27.16
CA PRO A 374 -28.90 -18.74 27.25
C PRO A 374 -27.97 -17.56 26.94
N ILE A 375 -26.65 -17.79 26.87
CA ILE A 375 -25.65 -16.75 26.63
C ILE A 375 -24.87 -17.12 25.39
N TRP A 376 -24.78 -16.21 24.42
CA TRP A 376 -24.03 -16.42 23.19
C TRP A 376 -22.93 -15.38 23.11
N ARG A 377 -21.69 -15.82 22.90
CA ARG A 377 -20.53 -14.93 22.83
C ARG A 377 -20.09 -14.77 21.39
N THR A 378 -20.08 -13.55 20.86
CA THR A 378 -19.63 -13.34 19.48
C THR A 378 -18.11 -13.50 19.38
N TYR A 379 -17.65 -14.25 18.38
CA TYR A 379 -16.24 -14.43 18.12
C TYR A 379 -15.57 -13.11 17.72
N ASN A 380 -14.44 -12.81 18.34
CA ASN A 380 -13.54 -11.77 17.86
C ASN A 380 -12.77 -12.23 16.61
N VAL A 381 -12.05 -11.31 15.97
CA VAL A 381 -11.31 -11.60 14.72
C VAL A 381 -10.34 -12.77 14.89
N ASP A 382 -9.56 -12.82 15.98
CA ASP A 382 -8.63 -13.93 16.27
C ASP A 382 -9.34 -15.30 16.34
N GLN A 383 -10.51 -15.37 16.98
CA GLN A 383 -11.30 -16.60 17.03
C GLN A 383 -11.89 -16.98 15.66
N GLN A 384 -12.40 -16.02 14.90
CA GLN A 384 -12.84 -16.26 13.53
C GLN A 384 -11.68 -16.81 12.67
N THR A 385 -10.50 -16.23 12.78
CA THR A 385 -9.28 -16.72 12.13
C THR A 385 -8.94 -18.16 12.55
N GLN A 386 -8.99 -18.47 13.85
CA GLN A 386 -8.71 -19.82 14.35
C GLN A 386 -9.73 -20.85 13.85
N GLN A 387 -11.01 -20.47 13.78
CA GLN A 387 -12.06 -21.33 13.23
C GLN A 387 -11.80 -21.62 11.75
N LEU A 388 -11.52 -20.61 10.93
CA LEU A 388 -11.23 -20.83 9.50
C LEU A 388 -9.97 -21.67 9.29
N ARG A 389 -8.90 -21.44 10.06
CA ARG A 389 -7.66 -22.23 9.98
C ARG A 389 -7.86 -23.73 10.22
N GLN A 390 -8.86 -24.13 11.00
CA GLN A 390 -9.15 -25.56 11.26
C GLN A 390 -9.64 -26.30 10.01
N TRP A 391 -10.21 -25.58 9.03
CA TRP A 391 -10.68 -26.14 7.77
C TRP A 391 -9.62 -26.13 6.68
N MET A 392 -8.56 -25.32 6.84
CA MET A 392 -7.54 -25.18 5.81
C MET A 392 -6.60 -26.40 5.76
N PRO A 393 -6.09 -26.76 4.56
CA PRO A 393 -5.11 -27.82 4.42
C PRO A 393 -3.87 -27.57 5.29
N THR A 394 -3.23 -28.66 5.75
CA THR A 394 -2.02 -28.57 6.57
C THR A 394 -0.90 -27.87 5.80
N GLY A 395 -0.40 -26.76 6.34
CA GLY A 395 0.66 -25.95 5.73
C GLY A 395 0.18 -24.75 4.90
N SER A 396 -1.11 -24.66 4.59
CA SER A 396 -1.69 -23.47 3.97
C SER A 396 -1.69 -22.30 4.94
N GLN A 397 -1.40 -21.10 4.44
CA GLN A 397 -1.34 -19.90 5.26
C GLN A 397 -2.60 -19.07 5.07
N LEU A 398 -3.23 -18.66 6.17
CA LEU A 398 -4.32 -17.68 6.18
C LEU A 398 -3.71 -16.29 6.43
N ILE A 399 -3.43 -15.56 5.35
CA ILE A 399 -2.68 -14.28 5.41
C ILE A 399 -3.47 -13.06 4.96
N SER A 400 -4.63 -13.25 4.32
CA SER A 400 -5.44 -12.16 3.80
C SER A 400 -6.78 -12.05 4.51
N SER A 401 -7.17 -10.82 4.83
CA SER A 401 -8.46 -10.48 5.42
C SER A 401 -9.22 -9.42 4.63
N GLN A 402 -10.51 -9.32 4.88
CA GLN A 402 -11.33 -8.17 4.53
C GLN A 402 -12.39 -7.97 5.63
N ALA A 403 -12.76 -6.72 5.89
CA ALA A 403 -13.93 -6.40 6.67
C ALA A 403 -15.19 -6.69 5.86
N LYS A 404 -16.11 -7.48 6.42
CA LYS A 404 -17.42 -7.74 5.81
C LYS A 404 -18.15 -6.42 5.57
N ASP A 405 -18.63 -6.24 4.34
CA ASP A 405 -19.37 -5.05 3.89
C ASP A 405 -18.61 -3.71 4.09
N GLY A 406 -17.29 -3.75 4.28
CA GLY A 406 -16.49 -2.56 4.57
C GLY A 406 -16.73 -1.97 5.97
N ILE A 407 -17.39 -2.70 6.87
CA ILE A 407 -17.70 -2.23 8.23
C ILE A 407 -16.41 -2.08 9.04
N TRP A 408 -16.24 -0.93 9.68
CA TRP A 408 -15.02 -0.56 10.38
C TRP A 408 -15.27 -0.20 11.86
N THR A 409 -14.18 -0.02 12.60
CA THR A 409 -14.23 0.43 14.00
C THR A 409 -14.38 1.96 14.08
N PRO A 410 -15.05 2.51 15.12
CA PRO A 410 -15.09 3.97 15.32
C PRO A 410 -13.73 4.62 15.56
N GLU A 411 -12.79 3.89 16.16
CA GLU A 411 -11.41 4.33 16.37
C GLU A 411 -10.61 4.10 15.08
N TYR A 412 -9.89 5.13 14.62
CA TYR A 412 -9.22 5.18 13.31
C TYR A 412 -8.44 3.91 12.94
N THR A 413 -7.53 3.45 13.81
CA THR A 413 -6.61 2.34 13.52
C THR A 413 -6.94 1.04 14.27
N ARG A 414 -8.04 1.01 15.04
CA ARG A 414 -8.31 -0.12 15.95
C ARG A 414 -8.54 -1.43 15.20
N ALA A 415 -9.27 -1.42 14.09
CA ALA A 415 -9.44 -2.60 13.26
C ALA A 415 -8.10 -3.14 12.72
N PHE A 416 -7.18 -2.28 12.26
CA PHE A 416 -5.83 -2.73 11.89
C PHE A 416 -5.08 -3.38 13.05
N ARG A 417 -5.23 -2.87 14.29
CA ARG A 417 -4.66 -3.54 15.47
C ARG A 417 -5.26 -4.92 15.72
N MET A 418 -6.54 -5.12 15.42
CA MET A 418 -7.23 -6.41 15.52
C MET A 418 -6.75 -7.38 14.43
N ILE A 419 -6.62 -6.90 13.20
CA ILE A 419 -6.09 -7.66 12.05
C ILE A 419 -4.64 -8.08 12.32
N ALA A 420 -3.81 -7.16 12.82
CA ALA A 420 -2.42 -7.43 13.17
C ALA A 420 -2.32 -8.49 14.29
N ALA A 421 -3.18 -8.41 15.31
CA ALA A 421 -3.22 -9.40 16.39
C ALA A 421 -3.65 -10.80 15.92
N ALA A 422 -4.51 -10.89 14.90
CA ALA A 422 -4.91 -12.16 14.29
C ALA A 422 -3.82 -12.76 13.36
N GLY A 423 -2.77 -11.99 13.07
CA GLY A 423 -1.59 -12.43 12.34
C GLY A 423 -1.72 -12.37 10.82
N PHE A 424 -2.67 -11.58 10.30
CA PHE A 424 -2.77 -11.31 8.86
C PHE A 424 -1.58 -10.48 8.36
N ARG A 425 -1.36 -10.54 7.04
CA ARG A 425 -0.31 -9.81 6.32
C ARG A 425 -0.86 -8.93 5.21
N ASN A 426 -2.06 -9.23 4.74
CA ASN A 426 -2.76 -8.44 3.74
C ASN A 426 -4.17 -8.15 4.23
N ASP A 427 -4.69 -6.99 3.86
CA ASP A 427 -6.08 -6.62 4.07
C ASP A 427 -6.63 -5.90 2.83
N ALA A 428 -7.92 -6.07 2.55
CA ALA A 428 -8.62 -5.43 1.43
C ALA A 428 -9.97 -4.85 1.91
N SER A 429 -9.92 -4.18 3.06
CA SER A 429 -11.09 -3.60 3.72
C SER A 429 -11.37 -2.17 3.25
N TYR A 430 -10.36 -1.47 2.74
CA TYR A 430 -10.49 -0.10 2.25
C TYR A 430 -11.08 -0.15 0.85
N ARG A 431 -12.33 0.28 0.71
CA ARG A 431 -13.12 0.08 -0.51
C ARG A 431 -13.70 1.37 -1.02
N ALA A 432 -13.68 1.53 -2.34
CA ALA A 432 -14.50 2.52 -3.02
C ALA A 432 -16.00 2.26 -2.71
N PRO A 433 -16.82 3.31 -2.54
CA PRO A 433 -18.27 3.16 -2.46
C PRO A 433 -18.79 2.36 -3.65
N LYS A 434 -19.85 1.56 -3.44
CA LYS A 434 -20.40 0.70 -4.51
C LYS A 434 -20.96 1.49 -5.70
N ASP A 435 -21.37 2.72 -5.46
CA ASP A 435 -21.95 3.64 -6.44
C ASP A 435 -20.92 4.59 -7.07
N VAL A 436 -19.70 4.63 -6.54
CA VAL A 436 -18.62 5.50 -7.02
C VAL A 436 -17.31 4.69 -7.05
N PRO A 437 -17.07 3.87 -8.10
CA PRO A 437 -15.79 3.21 -8.28
C PRO A 437 -14.68 4.24 -8.50
N GLY A 438 -13.43 3.86 -8.22
CA GLY A 438 -12.27 4.71 -8.46
C GLY A 438 -11.27 4.76 -7.31
N TYR A 439 -10.30 5.66 -7.44
CA TYR A 439 -9.18 5.82 -6.50
C TYR A 439 -9.56 6.70 -5.30
N VAL A 440 -10.58 6.31 -4.54
CA VAL A 440 -11.10 7.14 -3.42
C VAL A 440 -10.10 7.33 -2.28
N PHE A 441 -9.16 6.39 -2.11
CA PHE A 441 -8.02 6.49 -1.19
C PHE A 441 -6.75 6.97 -1.91
N GLY A 442 -6.91 7.64 -3.07
CA GLY A 442 -5.82 8.25 -3.82
C GLY A 442 -4.71 7.30 -4.29
N SER A 443 -4.85 5.98 -4.18
CA SER A 443 -3.78 5.03 -4.50
C SER A 443 -4.36 3.75 -5.10
N GLY A 444 -3.70 3.22 -6.12
CA GLY A 444 -3.89 1.84 -6.57
C GLY A 444 -2.92 0.89 -5.88
N PHE A 445 -1.71 1.36 -5.58
CA PHE A 445 -0.68 0.53 -4.95
C PHE A 445 -1.06 0.10 -3.53
N PRO A 446 -0.78 -1.16 -3.17
CA PRO A 446 -0.91 -1.58 -1.79
C PRO A 446 0.10 -0.82 -0.90
N PHE A 447 -0.32 -0.42 0.29
CA PHE A 447 0.48 0.42 1.20
C PHE A 447 0.52 -0.17 2.60
N VAL A 448 1.52 0.22 3.39
CA VAL A 448 1.63 -0.17 4.79
C VAL A 448 0.92 0.88 5.66
N PRO A 449 -0.17 0.53 6.38
CA PRO A 449 -0.88 1.49 7.21
C PRO A 449 -0.07 1.90 8.45
N LEU A 450 -0.31 3.12 8.93
CA LEU A 450 0.23 3.65 10.17
C LEU A 450 -0.78 3.52 11.31
N ASP A 451 -0.26 3.13 12.47
CA ASP A 451 -0.98 3.19 13.75
C ASP A 451 -0.97 4.63 14.28
N VAL A 452 -1.87 4.96 15.22
CA VAL A 452 -1.93 6.30 15.85
C VAL A 452 -0.63 6.65 16.58
N ASN A 453 0.15 5.67 17.02
CA ASN A 453 1.47 5.90 17.59
C ASN A 453 2.55 6.15 16.51
N GLY A 454 2.18 6.43 15.27
CA GLY A 454 3.06 6.73 14.14
C GLY A 454 3.92 5.57 13.64
N ARG A 455 3.75 4.36 14.18
CA ARG A 455 4.47 3.15 13.75
C ARG A 455 3.66 2.36 12.73
N ILE A 456 4.33 1.52 11.97
CA ILE A 456 3.69 0.74 10.90
C ILE A 456 3.06 -0.54 11.42
N PHE A 457 2.03 -1.02 10.73
CA PHE A 457 1.59 -2.41 10.83
C PHE A 457 2.40 -3.29 9.88
N ASN A 458 2.58 -4.58 10.20
CA ASN A 458 3.11 -5.54 9.21
C ASN A 458 1.95 -6.11 8.38
N ILE A 459 1.18 -5.21 7.78
CA ILE A 459 0.01 -5.45 6.95
C ILE A 459 0.17 -4.60 5.70
N LEU A 460 -0.12 -5.18 4.54
CA LEU A 460 -0.24 -4.47 3.28
C LEU A 460 -1.74 -4.31 2.97
N GLU A 461 -2.25 -3.08 2.98
CA GLU A 461 -3.62 -2.77 2.62
C GLU A 461 -3.74 -2.64 1.10
N TYR A 462 -4.69 -3.35 0.51
CA TYR A 462 -5.01 -3.34 -0.91
C TYR A 462 -6.29 -2.51 -1.12
N PRO A 463 -6.18 -1.21 -1.47
CA PRO A 463 -7.35 -0.40 -1.71
C PRO A 463 -8.17 -0.97 -2.88
N VAL A 464 -9.45 -1.22 -2.65
CA VAL A 464 -10.38 -1.75 -3.65
C VAL A 464 -10.92 -0.59 -4.48
N VAL A 465 -10.45 -0.52 -5.74
CA VAL A 465 -10.84 0.51 -6.72
C VAL A 465 -12.25 0.24 -7.25
N PHE A 466 -12.58 -1.04 -7.47
CA PHE A 466 -13.90 -1.46 -7.95
C PHE A 466 -14.54 -2.42 -6.94
N SER A 467 -15.46 -1.92 -6.13
CA SER A 467 -16.25 -2.75 -5.18
C SER A 467 -17.32 -3.58 -5.86
N SER A 468 -17.69 -3.20 -7.08
CA SER A 468 -18.50 -3.95 -8.02
C SER A 468 -18.07 -3.58 -9.44
N LEU A 469 -18.33 -4.49 -10.37
CA LEU A 469 -18.21 -4.26 -11.80
C LEU A 469 -19.32 -5.08 -12.47
N GLN A 470 -20.43 -4.42 -12.75
CA GLN A 470 -21.72 -5.05 -13.06
C GLN A 470 -22.47 -4.37 -14.20
N THR A 471 -22.25 -3.07 -14.43
CA THR A 471 -22.92 -2.32 -15.49
C THR A 471 -21.99 -2.04 -16.66
N GLN A 472 -22.57 -1.77 -17.82
CA GLN A 472 -21.85 -1.25 -18.98
C GLN A 472 -21.02 0.02 -18.66
N GLU A 473 -21.57 0.94 -17.85
CA GLU A 473 -20.88 2.18 -17.49
C GLU A 473 -19.64 1.90 -16.61
N GLU A 474 -19.77 1.01 -15.62
CA GLU A 474 -18.63 0.58 -14.81
C GLU A 474 -17.58 -0.13 -15.67
N ARG A 475 -17.99 -0.89 -16.70
CA ARG A 475 -17.10 -1.57 -17.66
C ARG A 475 -16.29 -0.59 -18.50
N GLU A 476 -16.96 0.41 -19.09
CA GLU A 476 -16.31 1.46 -19.87
C GLU A 476 -15.32 2.25 -18.99
N PHE A 477 -15.71 2.51 -17.74
CA PHE A 477 -14.83 3.17 -16.78
C PHE A 477 -13.63 2.31 -16.38
N PHE A 478 -13.84 1.01 -16.15
CA PHE A 478 -12.76 0.04 -15.93
C PHE A 478 -11.79 0.00 -17.10
N GLU A 479 -12.28 -0.05 -18.35
CA GLU A 479 -11.43 -0.01 -19.54
C GLU A 479 -10.60 1.28 -19.60
N ALA A 480 -11.19 2.44 -19.29
CA ALA A 480 -10.49 3.71 -19.26
C ALA A 480 -9.36 3.72 -18.20
N ILE A 481 -9.61 3.19 -17.01
CA ILE A 481 -8.60 3.05 -15.95
C ILE A 481 -7.48 2.10 -16.37
N VAL A 482 -7.81 0.92 -16.92
CA VAL A 482 -6.81 -0.06 -17.37
C VAL A 482 -5.97 0.50 -18.53
N ALA A 483 -6.57 1.22 -19.46
CA ALA A 483 -5.86 1.87 -20.56
C ALA A 483 -4.93 2.99 -20.07
N ALA A 484 -5.38 3.81 -19.12
CA ALA A 484 -4.55 4.85 -18.48
C ALA A 484 -3.38 4.23 -17.71
N SER A 485 -3.65 3.16 -16.94
CA SER A 485 -2.65 2.35 -16.25
C SER A 485 -1.63 1.79 -17.22
N ALA A 486 -2.06 1.18 -18.32
CA ALA A 486 -1.14 0.61 -19.30
C ALA A 486 -0.17 1.62 -19.93
N LYS A 487 -0.63 2.88 -20.05
CA LYS A 487 0.05 3.92 -20.79
C LYS A 487 0.96 4.81 -19.92
N GLN A 488 0.54 5.10 -18.70
CA GLN A 488 1.17 6.17 -17.91
C GLN A 488 1.23 5.90 -16.41
N THR A 489 0.13 5.44 -15.80
CA THR A 489 0.04 5.34 -14.33
C THR A 489 0.46 3.98 -13.80
N HIS A 490 0.47 2.91 -14.60
CA HIS A 490 1.06 1.62 -14.22
C HIS A 490 0.63 1.15 -12.82
N GLU A 491 -0.65 0.85 -12.65
CA GLU A 491 -1.30 0.67 -11.36
C GLU A 491 -1.59 -0.78 -10.97
N VAL A 492 -1.78 -0.99 -9.68
CA VAL A 492 -2.49 -2.14 -9.14
C VAL A 492 -3.98 -1.77 -9.03
N ILE A 493 -4.83 -2.53 -9.71
CA ILE A 493 -6.28 -2.28 -9.73
C ILE A 493 -6.95 -3.44 -9.04
N THR A 494 -7.36 -3.23 -7.79
CA THR A 494 -8.07 -4.25 -7.03
C THR A 494 -9.55 -4.20 -7.36
N VAL A 495 -10.10 -5.34 -7.79
CA VAL A 495 -11.49 -5.50 -8.20
C VAL A 495 -12.17 -6.55 -7.34
N SER A 496 -13.37 -6.24 -6.85
CA SER A 496 -14.19 -7.15 -6.07
C SER A 496 -15.41 -7.58 -6.87
N PHE A 497 -15.59 -8.89 -7.00
CA PHE A 497 -16.77 -9.50 -7.61
C PHE A 497 -17.58 -10.25 -6.56
N SER A 498 -18.89 -10.33 -6.77
CA SER A 498 -19.80 -11.03 -5.87
C SER A 498 -20.42 -12.24 -6.59
N PRO A 499 -19.85 -13.46 -6.47
CA PRO A 499 -20.39 -14.69 -7.05
C PRO A 499 -21.89 -14.90 -6.79
N GLN A 500 -22.40 -14.44 -5.64
CA GLN A 500 -23.82 -14.58 -5.25
C GLN A 500 -24.78 -13.86 -6.19
N ARG A 501 -24.39 -12.73 -6.77
CA ARG A 501 -25.29 -11.97 -7.65
C ARG A 501 -25.60 -12.74 -8.92
N TYR A 502 -24.60 -13.39 -9.51
CA TYR A 502 -24.73 -14.18 -10.73
C TYR A 502 -25.61 -15.43 -10.58
N THR A 503 -25.70 -15.99 -9.38
CA THR A 503 -26.47 -17.21 -9.12
C THR A 503 -27.88 -16.94 -8.65
N THR A 504 -28.08 -15.88 -7.86
CA THR A 504 -29.40 -15.52 -7.33
C THR A 504 -30.22 -14.66 -8.28
N HIS A 505 -29.55 -13.81 -9.08
CA HIS A 505 -30.16 -12.94 -10.07
C HIS A 505 -29.33 -12.99 -11.37
N PRO A 506 -29.36 -14.12 -12.12
CA PRO A 506 -28.55 -14.27 -13.31
C PRO A 506 -28.89 -13.20 -14.35
N ASP A 507 -27.89 -12.42 -14.72
CA ASP A 507 -27.98 -11.37 -15.72
C ASP A 507 -26.85 -11.55 -16.72
N TYR A 508 -27.21 -11.58 -18.01
CA TYR A 508 -26.27 -11.76 -19.10
C TYR A 508 -25.29 -10.58 -19.20
N GLU A 509 -25.75 -9.36 -18.96
CA GLU A 509 -24.92 -8.15 -19.05
C GLU A 509 -23.87 -8.12 -17.94
N ILE A 510 -24.24 -8.51 -16.72
CA ILE A 510 -23.31 -8.61 -15.59
C ILE A 510 -22.25 -9.68 -15.88
N PHE A 511 -22.65 -10.84 -16.40
CA PHE A 511 -21.73 -11.92 -16.75
C PHE A 511 -20.77 -11.53 -17.87
N GLU A 512 -21.28 -10.89 -18.94
CA GLU A 512 -20.45 -10.38 -20.03
C GLU A 512 -19.46 -9.32 -19.51
N THR A 513 -19.92 -8.40 -18.66
CA THR A 513 -19.08 -7.36 -18.05
C THR A 513 -17.91 -7.95 -17.27
N TRP A 514 -18.16 -8.99 -16.48
CA TRP A 514 -17.11 -9.70 -15.76
C TRP A 514 -16.13 -10.42 -16.69
N GLN A 515 -16.61 -11.16 -17.70
CA GLN A 515 -15.72 -11.82 -18.67
C GLN A 515 -14.85 -10.81 -19.42
N GLU A 516 -15.46 -9.70 -19.82
CA GLU A 516 -14.81 -8.66 -20.60
C GLU A 516 -13.70 -7.95 -19.83
N ALA A 517 -13.84 -7.81 -18.50
CA ALA A 517 -12.79 -7.25 -17.65
C ALA A 517 -11.46 -8.00 -17.79
N TYR A 518 -11.48 -9.33 -17.91
CA TYR A 518 -10.26 -10.13 -18.10
C TYR A 518 -9.70 -9.98 -19.52
N ARG A 519 -10.56 -9.85 -20.54
CA ARG A 519 -10.13 -9.57 -21.91
C ARG A 519 -9.41 -8.22 -21.98
N ILE A 520 -10.02 -7.18 -21.43
CA ILE A 520 -9.47 -5.82 -21.34
C ILE A 520 -8.12 -5.84 -20.63
N ALA A 521 -8.02 -6.52 -19.49
CA ALA A 521 -6.78 -6.64 -18.72
C ALA A 521 -5.66 -7.33 -19.55
N SER A 522 -5.98 -8.42 -20.22
CA SER A 522 -5.02 -9.17 -21.06
C SER A 522 -4.51 -8.33 -22.24
N GLU A 523 -5.40 -7.63 -22.94
CA GLU A 523 -5.04 -6.77 -24.09
C GLU A 523 -4.11 -5.62 -23.70
N HIS A 524 -4.31 -5.10 -22.49
CA HIS A 524 -3.49 -4.04 -21.93
C HIS A 524 -2.27 -4.56 -21.15
N LYS A 525 -1.98 -5.86 -21.21
CA LYS A 525 -0.87 -6.54 -20.53
C LYS A 525 -0.85 -6.30 -19.02
N HIS A 526 -1.99 -6.50 -18.38
CA HIS A 526 -2.08 -6.50 -16.92
C HIS A 526 -2.01 -7.92 -16.38
N TRP A 527 -1.26 -8.09 -15.29
CA TRP A 527 -1.19 -9.35 -14.57
C TRP A 527 -2.45 -9.57 -13.73
N ILE A 528 -3.24 -10.59 -14.08
CA ILE A 528 -4.48 -10.94 -13.36
C ILE A 528 -4.13 -11.94 -12.26
N THR A 529 -4.33 -11.56 -11.00
CA THR A 529 -3.73 -12.28 -9.87
C THR A 529 -4.51 -12.17 -8.56
N SER A 530 -4.15 -13.03 -7.59
CA SER A 530 -4.63 -12.98 -6.22
C SER A 530 -3.80 -12.02 -5.35
N ILE A 531 -4.33 -11.65 -4.19
CA ILE A 531 -3.62 -10.85 -3.18
C ILE A 531 -2.31 -11.54 -2.77
N SER A 532 -2.36 -12.83 -2.42
CA SER A 532 -1.18 -13.61 -2.01
C SER A 532 -0.09 -13.68 -3.07
N ASN A 533 -0.44 -13.84 -4.34
CA ASN A 533 0.53 -13.87 -5.43
C ASN A 533 1.18 -12.49 -5.63
N TYR A 534 0.39 -11.41 -5.65
CA TYR A 534 0.93 -10.05 -5.73
C TYR A 534 1.79 -9.71 -4.49
N PHE A 535 1.34 -10.11 -3.30
CA PHE A 535 2.08 -9.95 -2.04
C PHE A 535 3.43 -10.65 -2.11
N ARG A 536 3.47 -11.90 -2.56
CA ARG A 536 4.73 -12.66 -2.72
C ARG A 536 5.71 -11.94 -3.63
N PHE A 537 5.26 -11.51 -4.81
CA PHE A 537 6.08 -10.77 -5.77
C PHE A 537 6.55 -9.42 -5.20
N SER A 538 5.67 -8.68 -4.54
CA SER A 538 6.00 -7.41 -3.87
C SER A 538 7.01 -7.60 -2.75
N ARG A 539 6.87 -8.64 -1.92
CA ARG A 539 7.84 -8.99 -0.90
C ARG A 539 9.20 -9.35 -1.51
N ALA A 540 9.22 -10.12 -2.59
CA ALA A 540 10.46 -10.43 -3.31
C ALA A 540 11.17 -9.17 -3.83
N ARG A 541 10.41 -8.15 -4.29
CA ARG A 541 10.98 -6.82 -4.60
C ARG A 541 11.54 -6.12 -3.37
N PHE A 542 10.78 -6.05 -2.28
CA PHE A 542 11.16 -5.29 -1.08
C PHE A 542 12.40 -5.90 -0.41
N THR A 543 12.57 -7.22 -0.49
CA THR A 543 13.73 -7.94 0.03
C THR A 543 14.80 -8.21 -1.01
N GLY A 544 14.64 -7.71 -2.24
CA GLY A 544 15.68 -7.76 -3.25
C GLY A 544 16.89 -6.92 -2.81
N GLU A 545 18.02 -7.11 -3.48
CA GLU A 545 19.18 -6.24 -3.29
C GLU A 545 19.35 -5.38 -4.53
N LEU A 546 19.69 -4.11 -4.37
CA LEU A 546 19.95 -3.20 -5.49
C LEU A 546 21.03 -2.19 -5.10
N ARG A 547 22.12 -2.21 -5.86
CA ARG A 547 23.16 -1.18 -5.82
C ARG A 547 23.48 -0.72 -7.21
N SER A 548 23.72 0.57 -7.38
CA SER A 548 24.14 1.09 -8.66
C SER A 548 25.29 2.09 -8.55
N ARG A 549 26.14 2.12 -9.57
CA ARG A 549 27.33 2.99 -9.64
C ARG A 549 27.45 3.58 -11.03
N SER A 550 27.62 4.89 -11.06
CA SER A 550 27.81 5.65 -12.29
C SER A 550 29.30 5.87 -12.54
N THR A 551 29.75 5.70 -13.78
CA THR A 551 31.14 5.98 -14.18
C THR A 551 31.17 6.45 -15.64
N ASP A 552 31.94 7.50 -15.92
CA ASP A 552 32.20 7.90 -17.31
C ASP A 552 33.33 7.06 -17.91
N LEU A 553 33.10 6.53 -19.11
CA LEU A 553 34.06 5.73 -19.87
C LEU A 553 34.40 6.43 -21.19
N LYS A 554 35.69 6.45 -21.54
CA LYS A 554 36.14 6.82 -22.88
C LYS A 554 36.39 5.56 -23.70
N ILE A 555 35.61 5.35 -24.75
CA ILE A 555 35.80 4.24 -25.71
C ILE A 555 36.16 4.89 -27.06
N GLY A 556 37.44 4.82 -27.42
CA GLY A 556 37.98 5.57 -28.57
C GLY A 556 37.81 7.08 -28.39
N ASN A 557 37.14 7.73 -29.35
CA ASN A 557 36.83 9.17 -29.32
C ASN A 557 35.47 9.52 -28.69
N LYS A 558 34.67 8.52 -28.27
CA LYS A 558 33.36 8.74 -27.64
C LYS A 558 33.47 8.63 -26.12
N THR A 559 32.75 9.50 -25.41
CA THR A 559 32.61 9.43 -23.95
C THR A 559 31.21 8.92 -23.64
N SER A 560 31.10 7.67 -23.17
CA SER A 560 29.84 7.03 -22.78
C SER A 560 29.69 7.10 -21.26
N HIS A 561 28.44 7.16 -20.77
CA HIS A 561 28.17 7.01 -19.33
C HIS A 561 27.77 5.56 -19.07
N LEU A 562 28.39 4.93 -18.09
CA LEU A 562 28.03 3.60 -17.64
C LEU A 562 27.33 3.69 -16.29
N LEU A 563 26.13 3.12 -16.20
CA LEU A 563 25.46 2.80 -14.94
C LEU A 563 25.56 1.29 -14.72
N ARG A 564 26.45 0.88 -13.82
CA ARG A 564 26.56 -0.50 -13.36
C ARG A 564 25.54 -0.75 -12.27
N ILE A 565 24.78 -1.82 -12.37
CA ILE A 565 23.74 -2.21 -11.42
C ILE A 565 24.03 -3.64 -10.98
N GLU A 566 24.20 -3.84 -9.68
CA GLU A 566 24.33 -5.14 -9.04
C GLU A 566 23.07 -5.37 -8.21
N LEU A 567 22.39 -6.50 -8.44
CA LEU A 567 21.12 -6.77 -7.81
C LEU A 567 20.89 -8.26 -7.55
N LEU A 568 20.05 -8.56 -6.57
CA LEU A 568 19.54 -9.90 -6.30
C LEU A 568 18.03 -9.91 -6.57
N ALA A 569 17.61 -10.75 -7.51
CA ALA A 569 16.20 -10.99 -7.84
C ALA A 569 15.74 -12.32 -7.21
N PRO A 570 14.98 -12.30 -6.10
CA PRO A 570 14.63 -13.54 -5.39
C PRO A 570 13.63 -14.44 -6.16
N GLU A 571 12.85 -13.85 -7.05
CA GLU A 571 11.75 -14.49 -7.77
C GLU A 571 11.92 -14.40 -9.30
N ASN A 572 11.26 -15.29 -10.03
CA ASN A 572 11.21 -15.26 -11.50
C ASN A 572 10.32 -14.11 -12.00
N GLY A 573 10.51 -13.71 -13.25
CA GLY A 573 9.68 -12.69 -13.90
C GLY A 573 9.89 -11.28 -13.35
N MET A 574 10.91 -11.06 -12.53
CA MET A 574 11.28 -9.72 -12.08
C MET A 574 12.00 -8.96 -13.21
N SER A 575 11.78 -7.65 -13.25
CA SER A 575 12.53 -6.72 -14.10
C SER A 575 12.97 -5.49 -13.30
N ILE A 576 13.93 -4.75 -13.83
CA ILE A 576 14.23 -3.39 -13.35
C ILE A 576 13.84 -2.36 -14.40
N SER A 577 13.61 -1.13 -13.95
CA SER A 577 13.50 0.04 -14.79
C SER A 577 14.69 0.98 -14.55
N VAL A 578 15.20 1.57 -15.63
CA VAL A 578 16.25 2.60 -15.61
C VAL A 578 15.78 3.81 -16.42
N PRO A 579 16.27 5.03 -16.15
CA PRO A 579 15.90 6.19 -16.95
C PRO A 579 16.32 6.01 -18.40
N LYS A 580 15.50 6.45 -19.36
CA LYS A 580 15.86 6.43 -20.79
C LYS A 580 16.89 7.51 -21.13
N THR A 581 16.93 8.59 -20.35
CA THR A 581 17.89 9.68 -20.52
C THR A 581 18.54 9.97 -19.17
N LEU A 582 19.85 10.10 -19.16
CA LEU A 582 20.62 10.48 -18.00
C LEU A 582 21.47 11.69 -18.34
N ARG A 583 21.18 12.83 -17.69
CA ARG A 583 21.73 14.15 -18.04
C ARG A 583 21.41 14.47 -19.51
N THR A 584 22.42 14.54 -20.38
CA THR A 584 22.28 14.83 -21.81
C THR A 584 22.45 13.58 -22.68
N ARG A 585 22.66 12.40 -22.09
CA ARG A 585 22.93 11.15 -22.82
C ARG A 585 21.70 10.25 -22.82
N SER A 586 21.50 9.53 -23.92
CA SER A 586 20.36 8.64 -24.07
C SER A 586 20.78 7.19 -23.90
N PHE A 587 19.88 6.36 -23.37
CA PHE A 587 20.04 4.93 -23.28
C PHE A 587 20.38 4.38 -24.67
N SER A 588 21.49 3.67 -24.74
CA SER A 588 21.95 2.98 -25.95
C SER A 588 21.61 1.50 -25.86
N GLU A 589 22.03 0.86 -24.76
CA GLU A 589 21.87 -0.59 -24.56
C GLU A 589 22.05 -0.99 -23.09
N ALA A 590 21.57 -2.19 -22.76
CA ALA A 590 21.87 -2.86 -21.51
C ALA A 590 22.56 -4.20 -21.80
N ARG A 591 23.60 -4.51 -21.05
CA ARG A 591 24.39 -5.73 -21.21
C ARG A 591 24.55 -6.44 -19.89
N ARG A 592 24.67 -7.77 -19.94
CA ARG A 592 25.06 -8.53 -18.75
C ARG A 592 26.53 -8.23 -18.43
N GLY A 593 26.79 -7.76 -17.22
CA GLY A 593 28.13 -7.52 -16.71
C GLY A 593 28.94 -8.83 -16.70
N LEU A 594 30.22 -8.73 -17.06
CA LEU A 594 31.13 -9.88 -17.11
C LEU A 594 31.25 -10.53 -15.72
N GLN A 595 30.79 -11.79 -15.58
CA GLN A 595 31.42 -12.67 -14.59
C GLN A 595 32.83 -12.94 -15.11
N ARG A 596 33.87 -12.49 -14.39
CA ARG A 596 35.25 -12.92 -14.66
C ARG A 596 35.34 -14.42 -14.36
N VAL A 597 34.99 -15.26 -15.31
CA VAL A 597 35.37 -16.67 -15.35
C VAL A 597 36.70 -16.73 -16.08
N LYS A 598 37.65 -17.49 -15.53
CA LYS A 598 39.02 -17.62 -16.01
C LYS A 598 39.07 -17.85 -17.53
N GLU A 599 39.90 -17.02 -18.18
CA GLU A 599 40.56 -17.22 -19.47
C GLU A 599 39.77 -17.15 -20.79
N ASP A 600 38.43 -17.04 -20.81
CA ASP A 600 37.69 -16.71 -22.04
C ASP A 600 36.80 -15.46 -21.86
N VAL A 601 37.10 -14.40 -22.63
CA VAL A 601 36.25 -13.20 -22.71
C VAL A 601 35.06 -13.53 -23.61
N ILE A 602 33.98 -14.04 -23.02
CA ILE A 602 32.69 -14.11 -23.69
C ILE A 602 32.20 -12.68 -23.90
N LEU A 603 31.89 -12.29 -25.14
CA LEU A 603 31.31 -10.98 -25.43
C LEU A 603 30.00 -10.83 -24.62
N PRO A 604 29.83 -9.75 -23.85
CA PRO A 604 28.67 -9.58 -22.99
C PRO A 604 27.39 -9.54 -23.84
N GLU A 605 26.42 -10.39 -23.47
CA GLU A 605 25.12 -10.50 -24.14
C GLU A 605 24.31 -9.21 -23.96
N VAL A 606 23.84 -8.65 -25.07
CA VAL A 606 22.90 -7.50 -25.08
C VAL A 606 21.52 -8.00 -24.67
N ILE A 607 20.94 -7.36 -23.66
CA ILE A 607 19.64 -7.72 -23.12
C ILE A 607 18.55 -7.01 -23.94
N GLN A 608 17.51 -7.75 -24.34
CA GLN A 608 16.33 -7.13 -24.94
C GLN A 608 15.60 -6.27 -23.91
N THR A 609 15.33 -5.02 -24.26
CA THR A 609 14.66 -4.04 -23.40
C THR A 609 13.40 -3.51 -24.05
N SER A 610 12.48 -2.98 -23.25
CA SER A 610 11.28 -2.29 -23.71
C SER A 610 11.23 -0.88 -23.13
N ALA A 611 10.78 0.08 -23.92
CA ALA A 611 10.54 1.44 -23.43
C ALA A 611 9.18 1.52 -22.74
N VAL A 612 9.09 2.33 -21.69
CA VAL A 612 7.86 2.62 -20.95
C VAL A 612 7.87 4.09 -20.52
N SER A 613 6.68 4.67 -20.34
CA SER A 613 6.53 6.04 -19.86
C SER A 613 5.75 6.02 -18.55
N VAL A 614 6.40 6.42 -17.45
CA VAL A 614 5.73 6.53 -16.15
C VAL A 614 5.39 8.01 -15.96
N MET A 615 4.14 8.40 -16.20
CA MET A 615 3.67 9.79 -16.13
C MET A 615 4.52 10.80 -16.92
N GLY A 616 5.05 10.38 -18.08
CA GLY A 616 5.95 11.19 -18.92
C GLY A 616 7.44 11.05 -18.57
N TYR A 617 7.78 10.36 -17.48
CA TYR A 617 9.16 9.95 -17.21
C TYR A 617 9.50 8.71 -18.03
N GLU A 618 10.26 8.92 -19.10
CA GLU A 618 10.67 7.85 -20.02
C GLU A 618 11.70 6.91 -19.39
N ARG A 619 11.44 5.60 -19.44
CA ARG A 619 12.26 4.55 -18.83
C ARG A 619 12.44 3.36 -19.76
N MET A 620 13.45 2.54 -19.45
CA MET A 620 13.72 1.28 -20.11
C MET A 620 13.57 0.15 -19.11
N ILE A 621 12.77 -0.86 -19.45
CA ILE A 621 12.61 -2.09 -18.68
C ILE A 621 13.63 -3.12 -19.13
N ILE A 622 14.32 -3.71 -18.16
CA ILE A 622 15.35 -4.72 -18.35
C ILE A 622 14.92 -5.98 -17.58
N PRO A 623 14.61 -7.09 -18.27
CA PRO A 623 14.25 -8.34 -17.62
C PRO A 623 15.45 -8.94 -16.86
N LEU A 624 15.18 -9.57 -15.72
CA LEU A 624 16.19 -10.18 -14.87
C LEU A 624 16.11 -11.69 -14.92
N GLN A 625 17.22 -12.35 -14.60
CA GLN A 625 17.19 -13.73 -14.17
C GLN A 625 17.01 -13.81 -12.67
N ARG A 626 16.38 -14.89 -12.20
CA ARG A 626 16.36 -15.19 -10.77
C ARG A 626 17.77 -15.39 -10.24
N GLY A 627 18.05 -14.82 -9.08
CA GLY A 627 19.37 -14.81 -8.45
C GLY A 627 20.12 -13.51 -8.67
N PHE A 628 21.45 -13.58 -8.62
CA PHE A 628 22.31 -12.41 -8.76
C PHE A 628 22.42 -11.97 -10.21
N ASN A 629 22.28 -10.67 -10.46
CA ASN A 629 22.46 -10.04 -11.76
C ASN A 629 23.47 -8.89 -11.62
N ALA A 630 24.37 -8.79 -12.60
CA ALA A 630 25.19 -7.61 -12.84
C ALA A 630 24.83 -7.08 -14.22
N ILE A 631 24.41 -5.82 -14.31
CA ILE A 631 23.92 -5.19 -15.54
C ILE A 631 24.69 -3.90 -15.75
N ASP A 632 25.26 -3.76 -16.94
CA ASP A 632 25.95 -2.57 -17.41
C ASP A 632 25.02 -1.84 -18.39
N VAL A 633 24.51 -0.67 -17.99
CA VAL A 633 23.64 0.18 -18.80
C VAL A 633 24.44 1.33 -19.40
N VAL A 634 24.46 1.41 -20.73
CA VAL A 634 25.28 2.37 -21.49
C VAL A 634 24.41 3.52 -21.98
N TYR A 635 24.86 4.75 -21.72
CA TYR A 635 24.28 5.97 -22.27
C TYR A 635 25.28 6.68 -23.18
N GLU A 636 24.85 7.07 -24.39
CA GLU A 636 25.65 7.80 -25.38
C GLU A 636 25.13 9.22 -25.65
#